data_AF-A0A2N5T854-F1
#
_entry.id   AF-A0A2N5T854-F1
#
_cell.length_a   1.000
_cell.length_b   1.000
_cell.length_c   1.000
_cell.angle_alpha   90.00
_cell.angle_beta   90.00
_cell.angle_gamma   90.00
#
_symmetry.space_group_name_H-M   'P 1'
#
loop_
_entity.id
_entity.type
_entity.pdbx_description
1 polymer ?
#
loop_
_entity_poly.entity_id
_entity_poly.type
_entity_poly.pdbx_seq_one_letter_code
_entity_poly.pdbx_strand_id
1 'polypeptide(L)'
;MDNVLKKSGLQHVELKLLQFVRNLSAITGGGRSIKTKKGSKTIKTTESVSNSGNKQEEEVGAEDTATCASSIPDEKRAQSDSHRHRDSVSEYALKPTEKRSEDSEEKEEQHTSADYSAQEELSLIPLTDDADSPVFTLRSLLVGCLVAVLGAAVTQLFVFKPVHMRLQPAFLQITAMLLGRACAWKSGPQWWNPGPFSMKETVFSSLIATSASVGAYAIELLAVQELFFDEAVSFGMSFGILISSQLIGYGWAGLLQPILVYPSEVFYPDILPSVSLFYSLCGDGPVAKDQIKFFKRAFVAMGIYEIFPGYIAPSFQAISVFCLSLPKNQIVTNIFGGAQPFEGLGFLNLSGDWALVGSHGPLYTPLNAQVHHIVGVLLSLFILSFVYTNSWYDAGVTQNFPFMSVSLLTSNGTTYPIKRVIDEKGSPNEDVIQEIGIPFFTSTYVVVQIIASLAVTSAISHVLLENYKILFGSLFKKSGAADDSKVDPHRALCQKCSDFPKWGFGLILICSIGLAMGLSSLSQSGLPPVGLLFAIFLSSILTLAVSFLNGITGFHLHVSGVVQMFGGLLFPGNAFGNMWFTTFGASTVNQSVNMLKDLKLGQYMHIPPTLVVLAQMIGTVVGIFVNYAVMKTIVSSQREILLSSGGDGVFSGVAIATFQSSAVSWGAFAQRMFLANEKYGAIPLALVVGLFLPIPFFILHRFFPAYKFNLINVPLVAGSIASGYSVATAGRLVNIIIGLLSQFWARRYKPRWFLKYNYVLSAALDGGAQIMILFLSMVFQGGDGKKVPFPTYFLNPKSSIPKDYCYMPPKGSTGSE
;
A
#
# COMPACT_ATOMS: atom_id res chain seq x y z
N MET A 1 0.80 -14.75 -51.01
CA MET A 1 1.78 -13.81 -50.43
C MET A 1 2.86 -13.43 -51.43
N ASP A 2 3.46 -14.38 -52.15
CA ASP A 2 4.59 -14.10 -53.07
C ASP A 2 4.26 -13.12 -54.21
N ASN A 3 3.04 -13.16 -54.76
CA ASN A 3 2.58 -12.17 -55.76
C ASN A 3 2.40 -10.73 -55.20
N VAL A 4 2.32 -10.57 -53.87
CA VAL A 4 2.30 -9.25 -53.21
C VAL A 4 3.73 -8.74 -53.01
N LEU A 5 4.63 -9.61 -52.55
CA LEU A 5 6.05 -9.32 -52.34
C LEU A 5 6.78 -8.93 -53.64
N LYS A 6 6.34 -9.44 -54.80
CA LYS A 6 6.93 -9.11 -56.10
C LYS A 6 6.53 -7.74 -56.66
N LYS A 7 5.54 -7.06 -56.06
CA LYS A 7 5.07 -5.71 -56.48
C LYS A 7 5.57 -4.57 -55.60
N SER A 8 6.19 -4.84 -54.45
CA SER A 8 6.44 -3.84 -53.41
C SER A 8 7.83 -3.19 -53.40
N GLY A 9 8.74 -3.53 -54.33
CA GLY A 9 9.97 -2.76 -54.57
C GLY A 9 10.98 -2.70 -53.41
N LEU A 10 10.88 -3.60 -52.43
CA LEU A 10 11.69 -3.62 -51.20
C LEU A 10 13.14 -4.02 -51.50
N GLN A 11 14.10 -3.38 -50.82
CA GLN A 11 15.52 -3.59 -51.09
C GLN A 11 16.08 -4.81 -50.36
N HIS A 12 17.24 -5.29 -50.83
CA HIS A 12 17.79 -6.62 -50.56
C HIS A 12 18.03 -6.96 -49.07
N VAL A 13 18.07 -5.94 -48.20
CA VAL A 13 18.28 -6.06 -46.74
C VAL A 13 17.03 -6.57 -46.02
N GLU A 14 15.83 -6.18 -46.44
CA GLU A 14 14.57 -6.47 -45.75
C GLU A 14 14.13 -7.94 -45.92
N LEU A 15 14.55 -8.57 -47.02
CA LEU A 15 14.33 -10.01 -47.26
C LEU A 15 15.02 -10.92 -46.23
N LYS A 16 16.17 -10.50 -45.66
CA LYS A 16 16.86 -11.30 -44.63
C LYS A 16 16.08 -11.36 -43.32
N LEU A 17 15.39 -10.27 -42.95
CA LEU A 17 14.58 -10.22 -41.74
C LEU A 17 13.36 -11.15 -41.84
N LEU A 18 12.71 -11.19 -43.01
CA LEU A 18 11.57 -12.06 -43.28
C LEU A 18 11.95 -13.56 -43.38
N GLN A 19 13.15 -13.87 -43.90
CA GLN A 19 13.68 -15.25 -43.86
C GLN A 19 14.00 -15.70 -42.43
N PHE A 20 14.49 -14.82 -41.57
CA PHE A 20 14.74 -15.12 -40.16
C PHE A 20 13.44 -15.44 -39.40
N VAL A 21 12.37 -14.66 -39.61
CA VAL A 21 11.03 -14.92 -39.04
C VAL A 21 10.44 -16.26 -39.53
N ARG A 22 10.65 -16.61 -40.80
CA ARG A 22 10.20 -17.89 -41.38
C ARG A 22 10.92 -19.11 -40.78
N ASN A 23 12.19 -18.97 -40.40
CA ASN A 23 12.93 -20.03 -39.72
C ASN A 23 12.53 -20.18 -38.24
N LEU A 24 12.12 -19.09 -37.58
CA LEU A 24 11.62 -19.12 -36.20
C LEU A 24 10.27 -19.84 -36.04
N SER A 25 9.36 -19.75 -37.02
CA SER A 25 8.08 -20.50 -36.95
C SER A 25 8.22 -22.00 -37.25
N ALA A 26 9.29 -22.40 -37.94
CA ALA A 26 9.57 -23.82 -38.21
C ALA A 26 10.08 -24.59 -36.98
N ILE A 27 10.59 -23.90 -35.95
CA ILE A 27 11.21 -24.50 -34.75
C ILE A 27 10.16 -24.77 -33.64
N THR A 28 8.96 -24.18 -33.72
CA THR A 28 7.93 -24.23 -32.66
C THR A 28 6.68 -25.05 -33.00
N GLY A 29 6.62 -25.69 -34.19
CA GLY A 29 5.44 -26.41 -34.70
C GLY A 29 5.50 -27.94 -34.63
N GLY A 30 5.67 -28.53 -33.44
CA GLY A 30 5.88 -29.99 -33.24
C GLY A 30 4.68 -30.80 -32.73
N GLY A 31 3.45 -30.53 -33.18
CA GLY A 31 2.24 -31.23 -32.69
C GLY A 31 2.00 -32.59 -33.36
N ARG A 32 2.04 -33.69 -32.59
CA ARG A 32 1.74 -35.05 -33.10
C ARG A 32 0.22 -35.35 -33.01
N SER A 33 -0.41 -35.55 -34.17
CA SER A 33 -1.85 -35.82 -34.28
C SER A 33 -2.21 -37.28 -34.00
N ILE A 34 -3.34 -37.50 -33.33
CA ILE A 34 -3.90 -38.81 -32.99
C ILE A 34 -4.55 -39.44 -34.24
N LYS A 35 -4.24 -40.69 -34.53
CA LYS A 35 -5.03 -41.54 -35.44
C LYS A 35 -5.37 -42.87 -34.79
N THR A 36 -6.67 -43.18 -34.78
CA THR A 36 -7.25 -44.43 -34.31
C THR A 36 -7.03 -45.58 -35.29
N LYS A 37 -6.76 -46.79 -34.80
CA LYS A 37 -7.11 -48.05 -35.49
C LYS A 37 -7.23 -49.22 -34.51
N LYS A 38 -8.23 -50.08 -34.77
CA LYS A 38 -8.54 -51.31 -34.03
C LYS A 38 -7.44 -52.37 -34.24
N GLY A 39 -7.24 -53.28 -33.27
CA GLY A 39 -6.49 -54.51 -33.55
C GLY A 39 -6.03 -55.32 -32.33
N SER A 40 -6.85 -56.28 -31.92
CA SER A 40 -6.52 -57.38 -30.98
C SER A 40 -5.17 -58.08 -31.25
N LYS A 41 -4.38 -58.36 -30.20
CA LYS A 41 -4.16 -59.74 -29.67
C LYS A 41 -3.19 -59.82 -28.48
N THR A 42 -3.46 -60.83 -27.66
CA THR A 42 -2.70 -61.41 -26.54
C THR A 42 -1.24 -61.77 -26.90
N ILE A 43 -0.32 -61.74 -25.93
CA ILE A 43 0.59 -62.86 -25.56
C ILE A 43 1.36 -62.53 -24.25
N LYS A 44 1.61 -63.55 -23.42
CA LYS A 44 2.45 -63.52 -22.21
C LYS A 44 3.86 -64.02 -22.52
N THR A 45 4.88 -63.46 -21.84
CA THR A 45 6.02 -64.12 -21.14
C THR A 45 6.96 -63.01 -20.68
N THR A 46 7.30 -62.83 -19.40
CA THR A 46 8.13 -63.70 -18.52
C THR A 46 9.50 -63.99 -19.10
N GLU A 47 10.54 -63.34 -18.58
CA GLU A 47 11.74 -64.05 -18.09
C GLU A 47 12.64 -63.14 -17.24
N SER A 48 13.29 -63.77 -16.26
CA SER A 48 14.19 -63.16 -15.28
C SER A 48 15.53 -63.89 -15.35
N VAL A 49 16.66 -63.17 -15.43
CA VAL A 49 17.99 -63.75 -15.15
C VAL A 49 18.80 -62.76 -14.31
N SER A 50 19.49 -63.32 -13.32
CA SER A 50 20.31 -62.67 -12.30
C SER A 50 21.81 -62.84 -12.57
N ASN A 51 22.64 -62.46 -11.59
CA ASN A 51 24.09 -62.69 -11.46
C ASN A 51 25.03 -61.78 -12.27
N SER A 52 26.23 -61.41 -11.77
CA SER A 52 26.77 -61.47 -10.39
C SER A 52 28.17 -60.82 -10.29
N GLY A 53 28.44 -60.10 -9.18
CA GLY A 53 29.78 -59.98 -8.58
C GLY A 53 30.84 -59.09 -9.28
N ASN A 54 31.97 -58.78 -8.64
CA ASN A 54 32.28 -58.74 -7.20
C ASN A 54 33.58 -57.93 -6.93
N LYS A 55 33.86 -57.65 -5.64
CA LYS A 55 35.10 -57.07 -5.02
C LYS A 55 35.19 -55.53 -4.93
N GLN A 56 35.85 -54.92 -3.93
CA GLN A 56 36.16 -55.15 -2.49
C GLN A 56 37.36 -54.24 -2.12
N GLU A 57 37.42 -53.84 -0.83
CA GLU A 57 38.47 -53.13 -0.04
C GLU A 57 37.95 -51.77 0.48
N GLU A 58 37.35 -51.73 1.69
CA GLU A 58 37.95 -51.55 3.06
C GLU A 58 38.34 -50.07 3.35
N GLU A 59 37.63 -49.36 4.24
CA GLU A 59 37.77 -49.26 5.74
C GLU A 59 39.02 -48.45 6.19
N VAL A 60 39.06 -47.55 7.20
CA VAL A 60 38.21 -47.20 8.37
C VAL A 60 38.30 -45.68 8.67
N GLY A 61 37.30 -45.07 9.34
CA GLY A 61 37.46 -43.77 10.04
C GLY A 61 36.17 -43.15 10.61
N ALA A 62 35.89 -43.34 11.91
CA ALA A 62 34.85 -42.64 12.69
C ALA A 62 35.35 -41.23 13.12
N GLU A 63 34.62 -40.29 13.74
CA GLU A 63 33.44 -40.23 14.66
C GLU A 63 32.70 -38.88 14.42
N ASP A 64 31.45 -38.58 14.82
CA ASP A 64 30.29 -39.27 15.42
C ASP A 64 28.99 -38.50 15.01
N THR A 65 27.80 -39.07 15.25
CA THR A 65 26.51 -38.36 15.28
C THR A 65 25.66 -38.79 16.48
N ALA A 66 25.62 -37.96 17.53
CA ALA A 66 24.82 -38.22 18.73
C ALA A 66 23.31 -38.03 18.51
N THR A 67 22.57 -39.13 18.61
CA THR A 67 21.10 -39.16 18.65
C THR A 67 20.64 -39.20 20.11
N CYS A 68 19.65 -38.39 20.53
CA CYS A 68 19.08 -38.48 21.88
C CYS A 68 17.62 -38.96 21.86
N ALA A 69 17.41 -40.17 22.39
CA ALA A 69 16.11 -40.71 22.75
C ALA A 69 16.22 -41.44 24.10
N SER A 70 15.53 -40.93 25.12
CA SER A 70 15.41 -41.50 26.48
C SER A 70 14.47 -40.59 27.29
N SER A 71 13.66 -41.03 28.25
CA SER A 71 13.18 -42.36 28.65
C SER A 71 12.14 -42.14 29.77
N ILE A 72 11.03 -42.88 29.77
CA ILE A 72 10.01 -42.80 30.84
C ILE A 72 10.41 -43.70 32.03
N PRO A 73 10.21 -43.27 33.29
CA PRO A 73 10.06 -44.16 34.42
C PRO A 73 8.60 -44.20 34.94
N ASP A 74 8.05 -45.41 35.07
CA ASP A 74 6.83 -45.71 35.83
C ASP A 74 7.13 -45.75 37.34
N GLU A 75 6.25 -45.20 38.18
CA GLU A 75 6.10 -45.68 39.55
C GLU A 75 4.63 -45.56 40.03
N LYS A 76 4.16 -46.56 40.80
CA LYS A 76 2.74 -46.71 41.17
C LYS A 76 2.51 -46.56 42.68
N ARG A 77 1.27 -46.14 43.01
CA ARG A 77 0.39 -46.67 44.08
C ARG A 77 0.29 -45.89 45.40
N ALA A 78 -0.88 -45.25 45.62
CA ALA A 78 -1.72 -45.40 46.83
C ALA A 78 -3.11 -44.74 46.64
N GLN A 79 -4.14 -45.23 47.35
CA GLN A 79 -5.54 -44.76 47.29
C GLN A 79 -5.97 -44.14 48.62
N SER A 80 -6.94 -43.20 48.61
CA SER A 80 -8.11 -43.23 49.52
C SER A 80 -9.18 -42.18 49.14
N ASP A 81 -10.45 -42.50 49.39
CA ASP A 81 -11.66 -41.80 48.96
C ASP A 81 -12.03 -40.50 49.72
N SER A 82 -12.82 -39.61 49.10
CA SER A 82 -14.30 -39.54 49.35
C SER A 82 -15.00 -38.25 48.85
N HIS A 83 -16.17 -38.43 48.21
CA HIS A 83 -17.37 -37.54 48.10
C HIS A 83 -17.25 -36.02 47.74
N ARG A 84 -18.16 -35.36 46.99
CA ARG A 84 -19.47 -35.69 46.37
C ARG A 84 -19.84 -34.63 45.28
N HIS A 85 -20.92 -34.89 44.53
CA HIS A 85 -21.65 -34.00 43.59
C HIS A 85 -21.15 -33.79 42.14
N ARG A 86 -21.63 -34.69 41.27
CA ARG A 86 -22.25 -34.41 39.94
C ARG A 86 -23.54 -33.58 40.15
N ASP A 87 -24.11 -32.80 39.21
CA ASP A 87 -24.25 -32.85 37.74
C ASP A 87 -24.16 -31.41 37.14
N SER A 88 -24.08 -31.10 35.83
CA SER A 88 -24.04 -31.84 34.56
C SER A 88 -23.33 -31.00 33.46
N VAL A 89 -22.58 -31.64 32.56
CA VAL A 89 -22.16 -31.07 31.27
C VAL A 89 -22.32 -32.15 30.21
N SER A 90 -23.09 -31.87 29.16
CA SER A 90 -23.40 -32.85 28.10
C SER A 90 -22.26 -32.96 27.08
N GLU A 91 -21.91 -34.20 26.80
CA GLU A 91 -20.83 -34.64 25.92
C GLU A 91 -21.24 -34.60 24.44
N TYR A 92 -20.47 -33.91 23.60
CA TYR A 92 -20.50 -34.07 22.14
C TYR A 92 -19.19 -34.69 21.66
N ALA A 93 -19.11 -36.02 21.76
CA ALA A 93 -18.03 -36.81 21.18
C ALA A 93 -18.25 -37.00 19.67
N LEU A 94 -17.29 -36.60 18.85
CA LEU A 94 -17.32 -36.80 17.40
C LEU A 94 -16.57 -38.11 17.06
N LYS A 95 -17.27 -39.05 16.41
CA LYS A 95 -16.75 -40.38 16.10
C LYS A 95 -15.59 -40.32 15.09
N PRO A 96 -14.59 -41.24 15.17
CA PRO A 96 -13.59 -41.39 14.14
C PRO A 96 -14.22 -42.02 12.89
N THR A 97 -14.04 -41.37 11.73
CA THR A 97 -14.50 -41.93 10.44
C THR A 97 -13.40 -42.77 9.81
N GLU A 98 -13.78 -43.97 9.37
CA GLU A 98 -12.87 -44.98 8.81
C GLU A 98 -12.28 -44.59 7.44
N LYS A 99 -11.23 -45.33 7.06
CA LYS A 99 -10.63 -45.29 5.71
C LYS A 99 -11.72 -45.44 4.64
N ARG A 100 -11.85 -44.46 3.76
CA ARG A 100 -12.57 -44.62 2.49
C ARG A 100 -11.58 -44.80 1.36
N SER A 101 -11.84 -45.81 0.53
CA SER A 101 -10.98 -46.27 -0.55
C SER A 101 -10.88 -45.28 -1.71
N GLU A 102 -9.88 -45.52 -2.55
CA GLU A 102 -9.83 -45.13 -3.95
C GLU A 102 -11.11 -45.61 -4.71
N ASP A 103 -11.30 -45.12 -5.94
CA ASP A 103 -12.52 -45.22 -6.77
C ASP A 103 -13.69 -44.29 -6.37
N SER A 104 -13.54 -43.00 -6.64
CA SER A 104 -14.64 -42.02 -6.87
C SER A 104 -14.15 -40.82 -7.71
N GLU A 105 -13.39 -41.08 -8.78
CA GLU A 105 -13.19 -40.08 -9.85
C GLU A 105 -14.46 -39.99 -10.73
N GLU A 106 -14.55 -38.93 -11.54
CA GLU A 106 -15.70 -38.58 -12.41
C GLU A 106 -17.00 -38.12 -11.73
N LYS A 107 -16.94 -36.90 -11.16
CA LYS A 107 -18.01 -35.89 -11.29
C LYS A 107 -17.46 -34.48 -11.08
N GLU A 108 -16.78 -33.95 -12.11
CA GLU A 108 -16.46 -32.52 -12.18
C GLU A 108 -17.74 -31.70 -12.42
N GLU A 109 -18.35 -31.18 -11.36
CA GLU A 109 -19.27 -30.06 -11.51
C GLU A 109 -18.47 -28.79 -11.83
N GLN A 110 -18.81 -28.15 -12.95
CA GLN A 110 -18.14 -26.95 -13.44
C GLN A 110 -18.44 -25.73 -12.56
N HIS A 111 -17.72 -25.59 -11.45
CA HIS A 111 -17.70 -24.32 -10.72
C HIS A 111 -17.13 -23.23 -11.62
N THR A 112 -17.98 -22.25 -11.94
CA THR A 112 -17.63 -21.13 -12.80
C THR A 112 -16.61 -20.24 -12.10
N SER A 113 -15.63 -19.72 -12.85
CA SER A 113 -14.43 -19.04 -12.34
C SER A 113 -14.65 -17.66 -11.70
N ALA A 114 -15.81 -17.42 -11.07
CA ALA A 114 -16.20 -16.17 -10.44
C ALA A 114 -16.33 -16.28 -8.90
N ASP A 115 -16.40 -17.48 -8.34
CA ASP A 115 -16.64 -17.72 -6.90
C ASP A 115 -15.39 -18.17 -6.12
N TYR A 116 -14.18 -17.94 -6.67
CA TYR A 116 -12.90 -18.10 -5.96
C TYR A 116 -12.83 -17.07 -4.81
N SER A 117 -13.31 -17.45 -3.64
CA SER A 117 -13.63 -16.54 -2.53
C SER A 117 -12.46 -16.27 -1.58
N ALA A 118 -12.58 -15.22 -0.77
CA ALA A 118 -11.62 -14.89 0.30
C ALA A 118 -11.38 -16.05 1.29
N GLN A 119 -12.31 -17.00 1.41
CA GLN A 119 -12.13 -18.19 2.27
C GLN A 119 -11.03 -19.15 1.76
N GLU A 120 -10.75 -19.18 0.45
CA GLU A 120 -9.64 -19.96 -0.09
C GLU A 120 -8.29 -19.30 0.15
N GLU A 121 -8.22 -17.96 0.19
CA GLU A 121 -7.00 -17.25 0.56
C GLU A 121 -6.70 -17.40 2.06
N LEU A 122 -7.75 -17.35 2.90
CA LEU A 122 -7.66 -17.62 4.34
C LEU A 122 -7.24 -19.06 4.63
N SER A 123 -7.68 -20.06 3.85
CA SER A 123 -7.31 -21.46 4.09
C SER A 123 -5.83 -21.79 3.82
N LEU A 124 -5.07 -20.85 3.25
CA LEU A 124 -3.61 -20.94 3.12
C LEU A 124 -2.87 -20.70 4.43
N ILE A 125 -3.50 -19.99 5.36
CA ILE A 125 -2.92 -19.64 6.64
C ILE A 125 -3.10 -20.87 7.56
N PRO A 126 -2.03 -21.45 8.13
CA PRO A 126 -2.17 -22.61 9.01
C PRO A 126 -3.09 -22.32 10.20
N LEU A 127 -3.99 -23.26 10.52
CA LEU A 127 -4.84 -23.20 11.72
C LEU A 127 -4.17 -23.85 12.96
N THR A 128 -2.87 -24.09 12.87
CA THR A 128 -2.03 -24.62 13.96
C THR A 128 -1.30 -23.47 14.64
N ASP A 129 -1.49 -23.33 15.96
CA ASP A 129 -0.77 -22.35 16.77
C ASP A 129 0.08 -23.02 17.85
N ASP A 130 1.26 -22.47 18.10
CA ASP A 130 2.14 -22.79 19.22
C ASP A 130 1.96 -21.71 20.31
N ALA A 131 1.16 -22.05 21.32
CA ALA A 131 0.80 -21.15 22.40
C ALA A 131 1.98 -20.84 23.36
N ASP A 132 2.98 -21.74 23.43
CA ASP A 132 4.11 -21.61 24.36
C ASP A 132 5.27 -20.79 23.76
N SER A 133 5.22 -20.52 22.45
CA SER A 133 6.24 -19.70 21.78
C SER A 133 6.30 -18.25 22.31
N PRO A 134 7.49 -17.75 22.69
CA PRO A 134 7.62 -16.39 23.23
C PRO A 134 7.28 -15.34 22.17
N VAL A 135 6.72 -14.21 22.63
CA VAL A 135 6.33 -13.07 21.78
C VAL A 135 7.03 -11.79 22.22
N PHE A 136 6.81 -11.41 23.49
CA PHE A 136 7.40 -10.24 24.11
C PHE A 136 8.68 -10.65 24.85
N THR A 137 9.83 -10.22 24.33
CA THR A 137 11.14 -10.43 24.93
C THR A 137 11.97 -9.15 24.82
N LEU A 138 13.01 -9.01 25.65
CA LEU A 138 13.88 -7.84 25.57
C LEU A 138 14.58 -7.72 24.20
N ARG A 139 14.94 -8.85 23.59
CA ARG A 139 15.51 -8.87 22.23
C ARG A 139 14.48 -8.49 21.15
N SER A 140 13.22 -8.94 21.22
CA SER A 140 12.20 -8.55 20.23
C SER A 140 11.84 -7.06 20.34
N LEU A 141 11.83 -6.52 21.56
CA LEU A 141 11.70 -5.08 21.80
C LEU A 141 12.87 -4.28 21.21
N LEU A 142 14.13 -4.65 21.51
CA LEU A 142 15.31 -3.92 21.04
C LEU A 142 15.47 -3.97 19.52
N VAL A 143 15.25 -5.14 18.91
CA VAL A 143 15.29 -5.30 17.45
C VAL A 143 14.15 -4.51 16.79
N GLY A 144 12.94 -4.57 17.35
CA GLY A 144 11.82 -3.76 16.88
C GLY A 144 12.12 -2.27 16.92
N CYS A 145 12.64 -1.75 18.03
CA CYS A 145 13.04 -0.35 18.18
C CYS A 145 14.16 0.05 17.21
N LEU A 146 15.18 -0.79 17.00
CA LEU A 146 16.28 -0.48 16.08
C LEU A 146 15.80 -0.39 14.62
N VAL A 147 14.95 -1.33 14.18
CA VAL A 147 14.37 -1.32 12.84
C VAL A 147 13.31 -0.21 12.70
N ALA A 148 12.61 0.15 13.77
CA ALA A 148 11.72 1.31 13.82
C ALA A 148 12.46 2.64 13.63
N VAL A 149 13.64 2.83 14.25
CA VAL A 149 14.47 4.01 14.03
C VAL A 149 14.90 4.13 12.58
N LEU A 150 15.38 3.03 11.97
CA LEU A 150 15.71 3.00 10.54
C LEU A 150 14.48 3.30 9.67
N GLY A 151 13.35 2.66 9.97
CA GLY A 151 12.08 2.82 9.28
C GLY A 151 11.59 4.27 9.24
N ALA A 152 11.50 4.90 10.42
CA ALA A 152 11.05 6.27 10.57
C ALA A 152 12.03 7.27 9.94
N ALA A 153 13.35 7.11 10.18
CA ALA A 153 14.34 8.04 9.66
C ALA A 153 14.39 8.07 8.13
N VAL A 154 14.30 6.90 7.49
CA VAL A 154 14.25 6.79 6.02
C VAL A 154 12.99 7.43 5.47
N THR A 155 11.80 7.02 5.94
CA THR A 155 10.53 7.59 5.46
C THR A 155 10.52 9.12 5.64
N GLN A 156 10.96 9.63 6.78
CA GLN A 156 10.95 11.07 7.05
C GLN A 156 11.93 11.87 6.18
N LEU A 157 13.10 11.31 5.89
CA LEU A 157 14.07 11.90 4.98
C LEU A 157 13.50 12.02 3.55
N PHE A 158 12.75 11.02 3.09
CA PHE A 158 12.17 10.99 1.75
C PHE A 158 10.95 11.93 1.57
N VAL A 159 10.32 12.44 2.63
CA VAL A 159 9.32 13.54 2.54
C VAL A 159 9.96 14.84 2.05
N PHE A 160 11.24 15.06 2.34
CA PHE A 160 12.00 16.24 1.88
C PHE A 160 12.78 15.99 0.59
N LYS A 161 12.44 14.95 -0.18
CA LYS A 161 13.10 14.61 -1.45
C LYS A 161 12.14 14.72 -2.65
N PRO A 162 12.66 14.96 -3.87
CA PRO A 162 11.82 15.02 -5.08
C PRO A 162 11.03 13.72 -5.37
N VAL A 163 11.62 12.57 -5.05
CA VAL A 163 10.99 11.25 -5.19
C VAL A 163 10.69 10.73 -3.79
N HIS A 164 9.41 10.48 -3.51
CA HIS A 164 8.97 9.93 -2.24
C HIS A 164 9.15 8.41 -2.24
N MET A 165 9.82 7.88 -1.23
CA MET A 165 9.96 6.44 -1.01
C MET A 165 9.64 6.12 0.46
N ARG A 166 8.82 5.08 0.66
CA ARG A 166 8.56 4.49 1.97
C ARG A 166 9.05 3.05 1.98
N LEU A 167 9.66 2.64 3.08
CA LEU A 167 10.06 1.25 3.29
C LEU A 167 8.81 0.36 3.43
N GLN A 168 8.68 -0.62 2.53
CA GLN A 168 7.61 -1.62 2.50
C GLN A 168 7.74 -2.56 3.72
N PRO A 169 6.62 -3.13 4.21
CA PRO A 169 6.63 -4.05 5.34
C PRO A 169 7.61 -5.22 5.17
N ALA A 170 7.69 -5.81 3.98
CA ALA A 170 8.57 -6.95 3.70
C ALA A 170 10.05 -6.67 4.04
N PHE A 171 10.57 -5.48 3.71
CA PHE A 171 11.95 -5.10 4.05
C PHE A 171 12.16 -5.04 5.58
N LEU A 172 11.24 -4.40 6.29
CA LEU A 172 11.32 -4.24 7.75
C LEU A 172 11.21 -5.60 8.46
N GLN A 173 10.36 -6.50 7.95
CA GLN A 173 10.18 -7.86 8.45
C GLN A 173 11.43 -8.73 8.26
N ILE A 174 12.04 -8.69 7.08
CA ILE A 174 13.31 -9.40 6.80
C ILE A 174 14.42 -8.86 7.70
N THR A 175 14.53 -7.54 7.84
CA THR A 175 15.54 -6.89 8.67
C THR A 175 15.38 -7.23 10.14
N ALA A 176 14.15 -7.20 10.67
CA ALA A 176 13.83 -7.62 12.03
C ALA A 176 14.16 -9.10 12.26
N MET A 177 13.85 -9.99 11.31
CA MET A 177 14.22 -11.41 11.42
C MET A 177 15.75 -11.62 11.43
N LEU A 178 16.48 -10.96 10.53
CA LEU A 178 17.94 -11.11 10.43
C LEU A 178 18.64 -10.61 11.69
N LEU A 179 18.26 -9.43 12.19
CA LEU A 179 18.79 -8.88 13.43
C LEU A 179 18.38 -9.71 14.66
N GLY A 180 17.14 -10.19 14.72
CA GLY A 180 16.67 -11.08 15.79
C GLY A 180 17.44 -12.40 15.86
N ARG A 181 17.70 -13.03 14.70
CA ARG A 181 18.55 -14.24 14.61
C ARG A 181 20.01 -13.94 14.96
N ALA A 182 20.56 -12.78 14.58
CA ALA A 182 21.90 -12.36 14.99
C ALA A 182 21.99 -12.13 16.51
N CYS A 183 20.98 -11.52 17.13
CA CYS A 183 20.89 -11.37 18.58
C CYS A 183 20.75 -12.72 19.30
N ALA A 184 20.03 -13.69 18.71
CA ALA A 184 19.88 -15.04 19.27
C ALA A 184 21.16 -15.89 19.20
N TRP A 185 22.07 -15.62 18.26
CA TRP A 185 23.38 -16.28 18.20
C TRP A 185 24.26 -15.96 19.42
N LYS A 186 24.10 -14.78 20.02
CA LYS A 186 24.79 -14.43 21.27
C LYS A 186 24.10 -15.12 22.45
N SER A 187 24.69 -16.21 22.93
CA SER A 187 24.31 -16.85 24.19
C SER A 187 24.28 -15.82 25.32
N GLY A 188 23.21 -15.84 26.10
CA GLY A 188 22.98 -14.91 27.20
C GLY A 188 22.02 -15.51 28.22
N PRO A 189 21.76 -14.80 29.34
CA PRO A 189 20.84 -15.27 30.36
C PRO A 189 19.41 -15.36 29.80
N GLN A 190 18.59 -16.22 30.41
CA GLN A 190 17.28 -16.62 29.88
C GLN A 190 16.26 -15.46 29.73
N TRP A 191 16.46 -14.34 30.46
CA TRP A 191 15.68 -13.10 30.30
C TRP A 191 16.07 -12.25 29.08
N TRP A 192 17.29 -12.44 28.54
CA TRP A 192 17.80 -11.80 27.33
C TRP A 192 17.59 -12.70 26.10
N ASN A 193 17.95 -13.98 26.23
CA ASN A 193 17.90 -14.98 25.16
C ASN A 193 17.23 -16.27 25.67
N PRO A 194 15.90 -16.39 25.57
CA PRO A 194 15.16 -17.55 26.09
C PRO A 194 15.26 -18.81 25.21
N GLY A 195 15.90 -18.75 24.03
CA GLY A 195 15.97 -19.85 23.07
C GLY A 195 16.09 -19.37 21.62
N PRO A 196 15.74 -20.18 20.61
CA PRO A 196 15.69 -19.76 19.20
C PRO A 196 14.82 -18.50 19.02
N PHE A 197 15.11 -17.65 18.03
CA PHE A 197 14.27 -16.48 17.73
C PHE A 197 12.97 -16.92 17.06
N SER A 198 11.83 -16.71 17.74
CA SER A 198 10.54 -17.27 17.34
C SER A 198 9.90 -16.50 16.17
N MET A 199 8.92 -17.12 15.51
CA MET A 199 8.08 -16.44 14.54
C MET A 199 7.33 -15.27 15.18
N LYS A 200 6.73 -15.48 16.37
CA LYS A 200 5.95 -14.45 17.06
C LYS A 200 6.79 -13.27 17.54
N GLU A 201 8.04 -13.51 17.98
CA GLU A 201 9.02 -12.44 18.26
C GLU A 201 9.38 -11.63 17.01
N THR A 202 9.55 -12.32 15.86
CA THR A 202 9.83 -11.67 14.57
C THR A 202 8.69 -10.75 14.17
N VAL A 203 7.45 -11.23 14.25
CA VAL A 203 6.26 -10.45 13.94
C VAL A 203 6.10 -9.29 14.91
N PHE A 204 6.25 -9.51 16.24
CA PHE A 204 6.21 -8.44 17.25
C PHE A 204 7.23 -7.34 16.98
N SER A 205 8.49 -7.70 16.69
CA SER A 205 9.54 -6.75 16.29
C SER A 205 9.16 -5.98 15.03
N SER A 206 8.56 -6.67 14.05
CA SER A 206 8.14 -6.03 12.79
C SER A 206 6.97 -5.08 12.96
N LEU A 207 6.03 -5.34 13.88
CA LEU A 207 4.88 -4.47 14.17
C LEU A 207 5.33 -3.13 14.80
N ILE A 208 6.36 -3.17 15.67
CA ILE A 208 7.02 -1.95 16.17
C ILE A 208 7.61 -1.16 14.99
N ALA A 209 8.29 -1.84 14.07
CA ALA A 209 8.94 -1.21 12.92
C ALA A 209 7.97 -0.65 11.87
N THR A 210 6.91 -1.38 11.50
CA THR A 210 5.89 -0.92 10.53
C THR A 210 5.12 0.27 11.06
N SER A 211 4.80 0.29 12.35
CA SER A 211 4.12 1.41 13.01
C SER A 211 4.94 2.70 12.97
N ALA A 212 6.27 2.61 13.18
CA ALA A 212 7.17 3.75 13.10
C ALA A 212 7.38 4.25 11.66
N SER A 213 7.43 3.32 10.68
CA SER A 213 7.81 3.61 9.29
C SER A 213 6.76 4.35 8.44
N VAL A 214 5.55 4.59 8.97
CA VAL A 214 4.49 5.34 8.28
C VAL A 214 4.89 6.80 8.06
N GLY A 215 5.61 7.40 9.01
CA GLY A 215 5.77 8.86 9.10
C GLY A 215 4.52 9.51 9.72
N ALA A 216 4.70 10.51 10.59
CA ALA A 216 3.57 11.18 11.23
C ALA A 216 3.09 12.39 10.39
N TYR A 217 1.85 12.33 9.88
CA TYR A 217 1.29 13.38 9.02
C TYR A 217 1.38 14.80 9.62
N ALA A 218 1.23 14.94 10.95
CA ALA A 218 1.35 16.22 11.66
C ALA A 218 2.73 16.90 11.56
N ILE A 219 3.75 16.23 11.02
CA ILE A 219 5.05 16.85 10.71
C ILE A 219 4.92 17.84 9.56
N GLU A 220 4.01 17.61 8.60
CA GLU A 220 3.77 18.56 7.49
C GLU A 220 3.28 19.91 8.03
N LEU A 221 2.41 19.89 9.05
CA LEU A 221 1.98 21.08 9.79
C LEU A 221 3.16 21.81 10.44
N LEU A 222 3.96 21.11 11.25
CA LEU A 222 5.12 21.69 11.94
C LEU A 222 6.17 22.24 10.96
N ALA A 223 6.44 21.50 9.88
CA ALA A 223 7.38 21.89 8.83
C ALA A 223 6.89 23.11 8.05
N VAL A 224 5.58 23.25 7.77
CA VAL A 224 5.04 24.46 7.14
C VAL A 224 5.19 25.68 8.06
N GLN A 225 4.84 25.56 9.35
CA GLN A 225 4.95 26.67 10.30
C GLN A 225 6.39 27.18 10.40
N GLU A 226 7.37 26.28 10.57
CA GLU A 226 8.78 26.66 10.69
C GLU A 226 9.39 27.13 9.35
N LEU A 227 9.08 26.48 8.24
CA LEU A 227 9.69 26.79 6.94
C LEU A 227 9.13 28.06 6.31
N PHE A 228 7.80 28.21 6.29
CA PHE A 228 7.13 29.27 5.53
C PHE A 228 6.74 30.49 6.36
N PHE A 229 6.51 30.33 7.67
CA PHE A 229 6.01 31.36 8.57
C PHE A 229 6.95 31.70 9.75
N ASP A 230 8.16 31.12 9.77
CA ASP A 230 9.21 31.37 10.78
C ASP A 230 8.79 31.06 12.25
N GLU A 231 7.66 30.36 12.46
CA GLU A 231 7.13 30.03 13.79
C GLU A 231 7.65 28.66 14.27
N ALA A 232 8.72 28.68 15.07
CA ALA A 232 9.30 27.47 15.66
C ALA A 232 8.52 26.99 16.90
N VAL A 233 7.66 25.99 16.73
CA VAL A 233 6.90 25.36 17.83
C VAL A 233 7.84 24.63 18.80
N SER A 234 7.64 24.81 20.11
CA SER A 234 8.47 24.18 21.14
C SER A 234 8.41 22.64 21.10
N PHE A 235 9.48 21.97 21.55
CA PHE A 235 9.57 20.50 21.53
C PHE A 235 8.38 19.82 22.21
N GLY A 236 8.00 20.27 23.42
CA GLY A 236 6.89 19.67 24.17
C GLY A 236 5.54 19.82 23.46
N MET A 237 5.28 20.96 22.82
CA MET A 237 4.08 21.15 22.01
C MET A 237 4.10 20.28 20.75
N SER A 238 5.23 20.27 20.03
CA SER A 238 5.42 19.44 18.82
C SER A 238 5.20 17.95 19.12
N PHE A 239 5.83 17.43 20.19
CA PHE A 239 5.65 16.06 20.65
C PHE A 239 4.19 15.77 21.03
N GLY A 240 3.54 16.69 21.74
CA GLY A 240 2.12 16.59 22.10
C GLY A 240 1.18 16.52 20.89
N ILE A 241 1.42 17.34 19.86
CA ILE A 241 0.64 17.35 18.61
C ILE A 241 0.84 16.02 17.87
N LEU A 242 2.10 15.59 17.74
CA LEU A 242 2.46 14.33 17.09
C LEU A 242 1.84 13.12 17.81
N ILE A 243 1.89 13.04 19.13
CA ILE A 243 1.36 11.87 19.86
C ILE A 243 -0.18 11.87 19.89
N SER A 244 -0.83 13.03 20.07
CA SER A 244 -2.30 13.11 20.06
C SER A 244 -2.88 12.75 18.69
N SER A 245 -2.30 13.24 17.59
CA SER A 245 -2.82 12.96 16.23
C SER A 245 -2.72 11.48 15.84
N GLN A 246 -1.75 10.74 16.40
CA GLN A 246 -1.62 9.29 16.18
C GLN A 246 -2.55 8.48 17.08
N LEU A 247 -2.62 8.82 18.38
CA LEU A 247 -3.41 8.07 19.36
C LEU A 247 -4.93 8.17 19.15
N ILE A 248 -5.44 9.28 18.57
CA ILE A 248 -6.86 9.39 18.20
C ILE A 248 -7.25 8.31 17.17
N GLY A 249 -6.37 8.03 16.19
CA GLY A 249 -6.56 6.93 15.24
C GLY A 249 -6.56 5.55 15.90
N TYR A 250 -5.70 5.33 16.90
CA TYR A 250 -5.67 4.08 17.66
C TYR A 250 -6.94 3.87 18.50
N GLY A 251 -7.50 4.94 19.06
CA GLY A 251 -8.80 4.93 19.72
C GLY A 251 -9.92 4.48 18.78
N TRP A 252 -10.03 5.08 17.60
CA TRP A 252 -11.06 4.72 16.60
C TRP A 252 -10.89 3.31 16.05
N ALA A 253 -9.69 2.92 15.63
CA ALA A 253 -9.40 1.57 15.17
C ALA A 253 -9.80 0.51 16.21
N GLY A 254 -9.46 0.72 17.48
CA GLY A 254 -9.81 -0.18 18.58
C GLY A 254 -11.33 -0.35 18.77
N LEU A 255 -12.11 0.72 18.63
CA LEU A 255 -13.57 0.65 18.70
C LEU A 255 -14.20 -0.06 17.49
N LEU A 256 -13.56 0.01 16.31
CA LEU A 256 -14.06 -0.57 15.06
C LEU A 256 -13.59 -2.02 14.80
N GLN A 257 -12.72 -2.59 15.64
CA GLN A 257 -12.25 -3.99 15.55
C GLN A 257 -13.34 -5.04 15.27
N PRO A 258 -14.54 -5.00 15.93
CA PRO A 258 -15.56 -6.02 15.71
C PRO A 258 -16.13 -6.05 14.28
N ILE A 259 -16.11 -4.91 13.59
CA ILE A 259 -16.63 -4.73 12.23
C ILE A 259 -15.53 -5.02 11.20
N LEU A 260 -14.28 -4.66 11.52
CA LEU A 260 -13.19 -4.55 10.54
C LEU A 260 -12.06 -5.57 10.70
N VAL A 261 -12.01 -6.36 11.77
CA VAL A 261 -10.94 -7.35 12.02
C VAL A 261 -11.51 -8.76 12.19
N TYR A 262 -12.63 -8.91 12.90
CA TYR A 262 -13.19 -10.22 13.26
C TYR A 262 -13.92 -10.98 12.13
N PRO A 263 -14.60 -10.32 11.16
CA PRO A 263 -15.22 -11.03 10.04
C PRO A 263 -14.19 -11.65 9.08
N SER A 264 -14.52 -12.79 8.47
CA SER A 264 -13.69 -13.40 7.42
C SER A 264 -13.76 -12.66 6.08
N GLU A 265 -14.83 -11.88 5.85
CA GLU A 265 -15.03 -11.11 4.60
C GLU A 265 -14.08 -9.90 4.49
N VAL A 266 -13.58 -9.40 5.62
CA VAL A 266 -12.60 -8.30 5.69
C VAL A 266 -11.23 -8.92 5.98
N PHE A 267 -10.42 -9.10 4.94
CA PHE A 267 -9.20 -9.92 4.99
C PHE A 267 -7.89 -9.17 4.71
N TYR A 268 -7.96 -7.93 4.22
CA TYR A 268 -6.81 -7.08 3.88
C TYR A 268 -5.80 -7.75 2.94
N PRO A 269 -6.02 -7.68 1.61
CA PRO A 269 -5.12 -8.30 0.62
C PRO A 269 -3.64 -7.92 0.76
N ASP A 270 -3.36 -6.70 1.23
CA ASP A 270 -2.00 -6.13 1.31
C ASP A 270 -1.13 -6.70 2.44
N ILE A 271 -1.72 -7.35 3.45
CA ILE A 271 -0.96 -8.05 4.49
C ILE A 271 -0.66 -9.52 4.14
N LEU A 272 -1.33 -10.10 3.14
CA LEU A 272 -1.12 -11.51 2.74
C LEU A 272 0.34 -11.84 2.32
N PRO A 273 1.08 -10.98 1.58
CA PRO A 273 2.51 -11.18 1.34
C PRO A 273 3.33 -11.26 2.63
N SER A 274 2.98 -10.45 3.65
CA SER A 274 3.66 -10.45 4.95
C SER A 274 3.41 -11.76 5.70
N VAL A 275 2.15 -12.20 5.78
CA VAL A 275 1.75 -13.48 6.39
C VAL A 275 2.49 -14.65 5.73
N SER A 276 2.43 -14.71 4.39
CA SER A 276 3.11 -15.74 3.60
C SER A 276 4.63 -15.74 3.81
N LEU A 277 5.23 -14.55 3.96
CA LEU A 277 6.65 -14.39 4.25
C LEU A 277 7.03 -14.94 5.63
N PHE A 278 6.27 -14.64 6.68
CA PHE A 278 6.56 -15.15 8.04
C PHE A 278 6.49 -16.68 8.11
N TYR A 279 5.40 -17.27 7.61
CA TYR A 279 5.23 -18.73 7.58
C TYR A 279 6.28 -19.40 6.69
N SER A 280 6.68 -18.77 5.58
CA SER A 280 7.79 -19.28 4.76
C SER A 280 9.11 -19.24 5.53
N LEU A 281 9.48 -18.09 6.11
CA LEU A 281 10.80 -17.85 6.72
C LEU A 281 11.03 -18.55 8.06
N CYS A 282 9.96 -18.81 8.82
CA CYS A 282 10.02 -19.39 10.16
C CYS A 282 9.36 -20.78 10.27
N GLY A 283 8.68 -21.27 9.22
CA GLY A 283 8.01 -22.56 9.23
C GLY A 283 8.95 -23.73 8.96
N ASP A 284 8.83 -24.80 9.74
CA ASP A 284 9.54 -26.06 9.54
C ASP A 284 8.69 -27.04 8.73
N GLY A 285 9.02 -27.20 7.45
CA GLY A 285 8.37 -28.18 6.58
C GLY A 285 8.94 -28.21 5.16
N PRO A 286 8.62 -29.23 4.35
CA PRO A 286 9.10 -29.32 2.98
C PRO A 286 8.58 -28.17 2.10
N VAL A 287 7.34 -27.71 2.34
CA VAL A 287 6.73 -26.59 1.62
C VAL A 287 7.44 -25.27 1.94
N ALA A 288 7.62 -24.96 3.23
CA ALA A 288 8.31 -23.74 3.68
C ALA A 288 9.78 -23.71 3.23
N LYS A 289 10.51 -24.84 3.31
CA LYS A 289 11.88 -24.96 2.80
C LYS A 289 11.99 -24.69 1.29
N ASP A 290 10.97 -25.06 0.52
CA ASP A 290 10.90 -24.80 -0.92
C ASP A 290 10.52 -23.34 -1.22
N GLN A 291 9.57 -22.78 -0.47
CA GLN A 291 9.22 -21.35 -0.51
C GLN A 291 10.42 -20.45 -0.16
N ILE A 292 11.22 -20.77 0.87
CA ILE A 292 12.46 -20.03 1.19
C ILE A 292 13.47 -20.12 0.03
N LYS A 293 13.65 -21.29 -0.58
CA LYS A 293 14.59 -21.45 -1.73
C LYS A 293 14.16 -20.60 -2.91
N PHE A 294 12.86 -20.57 -3.21
CA PHE A 294 12.28 -19.72 -4.24
C PHE A 294 12.42 -18.22 -3.89
N PHE A 295 12.03 -17.83 -2.67
CA PHE A 295 12.15 -16.48 -2.13
C PHE A 295 13.58 -15.96 -2.28
N LYS A 296 14.59 -16.67 -1.77
CA LYS A 296 16.00 -16.25 -1.83
C LYS A 296 16.48 -16.02 -3.26
N ARG A 297 16.08 -16.88 -4.21
CA ARG A 297 16.43 -16.75 -5.63
C ARG A 297 15.77 -15.51 -6.24
N ALA A 298 14.46 -15.33 -6.05
CA ALA A 298 13.71 -14.18 -6.57
C ALA A 298 14.19 -12.85 -5.97
N PHE A 299 14.43 -12.83 -4.65
CA PHE A 299 14.91 -11.67 -3.92
C PHE A 299 16.31 -11.22 -4.39
N VAL A 300 17.26 -12.14 -4.52
CA VAL A 300 18.61 -11.80 -5.02
C VAL A 300 18.58 -11.42 -6.50
N ALA A 301 17.77 -12.12 -7.33
CA ALA A 301 17.63 -11.78 -8.73
C ALA A 301 17.03 -10.38 -8.93
N MET A 302 15.98 -10.02 -8.18
CA MET A 302 15.38 -8.69 -8.22
C MET A 302 16.33 -7.62 -7.67
N GLY A 303 17.02 -7.88 -6.55
CA GLY A 303 18.04 -6.97 -6.02
C GLY A 303 19.15 -6.67 -7.03
N ILE A 304 19.70 -7.68 -7.72
CA ILE A 304 20.71 -7.48 -8.77
C ILE A 304 20.10 -6.74 -9.98
N TYR A 305 18.87 -7.08 -10.36
CA TYR A 305 18.18 -6.44 -11.49
C TYR A 305 17.91 -4.95 -11.24
N GLU A 306 17.52 -4.56 -10.02
CA GLU A 306 17.17 -3.18 -9.67
C GLU A 306 18.38 -2.20 -9.75
N ILE A 307 19.62 -2.71 -9.82
CA ILE A 307 20.82 -1.91 -10.14
C ILE A 307 20.70 -1.26 -11.53
N PHE A 308 20.02 -1.92 -12.47
CA PHE A 308 19.85 -1.44 -13.83
C PHE A 308 18.92 -0.21 -13.91
N PRO A 309 17.61 -0.28 -13.56
CA PRO A 309 16.75 0.91 -13.54
C PRO A 309 17.13 1.91 -12.45
N GLY A 310 17.66 1.47 -11.30
CA GLY A 310 17.97 2.33 -10.18
C GLY A 310 19.26 3.16 -10.31
N TYR A 311 20.23 2.75 -11.15
CA TYR A 311 21.52 3.46 -11.22
C TYR A 311 22.22 3.43 -12.59
N ILE A 312 22.36 2.26 -13.23
CA ILE A 312 23.12 2.15 -14.48
C ILE A 312 22.37 2.80 -15.65
N ALA A 313 21.08 2.48 -15.78
CA ALA A 313 20.23 2.79 -16.91
C ALA A 313 18.84 3.32 -16.47
N PRO A 314 18.76 4.51 -15.84
CA PRO A 314 17.49 5.10 -15.35
C PRO A 314 16.37 5.29 -16.37
N SER A 315 16.64 5.27 -17.68
CA SER A 315 15.57 5.25 -18.69
C SER A 315 14.70 3.98 -18.66
N PHE A 316 15.16 2.88 -18.05
CA PHE A 316 14.27 1.73 -17.81
C PHE A 316 13.14 2.03 -16.82
N GLN A 317 13.22 3.09 -16.01
CA GLN A 317 12.14 3.48 -15.12
C GLN A 317 10.89 3.96 -15.90
N ALA A 318 11.07 4.47 -17.12
CA ALA A 318 9.98 4.92 -17.98
C ALA A 318 10.39 4.90 -19.46
N ILE A 319 9.89 3.91 -20.21
CA ILE A 319 10.09 3.76 -21.65
C ILE A 319 8.80 4.12 -22.36
N SER A 320 8.73 5.37 -22.83
CA SER A 320 7.66 5.83 -23.71
C SER A 320 8.07 5.65 -25.18
N VAL A 321 7.55 4.59 -25.81
CA VAL A 321 7.75 4.32 -27.26
C VAL A 321 7.31 5.52 -28.11
N PHE A 322 6.26 6.22 -27.66
CA PHE A 322 5.72 7.39 -28.34
C PHE A 322 6.62 8.62 -28.20
N CYS A 323 7.15 8.94 -27.01
CA CYS A 323 8.10 10.06 -26.87
C CYS A 323 9.43 9.85 -27.61
N LEU A 324 9.82 8.59 -27.84
CA LEU A 324 11.02 8.24 -28.63
C LEU A 324 10.80 8.30 -30.15
N SER A 325 9.56 8.24 -30.64
CA SER A 325 9.24 8.12 -32.07
C SER A 325 8.43 9.29 -32.66
N LEU A 326 7.65 9.99 -31.85
CA LEU A 326 6.85 11.14 -32.25
C LEU A 326 7.64 12.46 -32.16
N PRO A 327 7.23 13.52 -32.90
CA PRO A 327 7.82 14.84 -32.76
C PRO A 327 7.65 15.39 -31.34
N LYS A 328 8.65 16.13 -30.88
CA LYS A 328 8.69 16.78 -29.56
C LYS A 328 7.59 17.85 -29.46
N ASN A 329 6.49 17.50 -28.79
CA ASN A 329 5.31 18.34 -28.62
C ASN A 329 4.72 18.10 -27.22
N GLN A 330 4.27 19.15 -26.55
CA GLN A 330 3.63 19.09 -25.23
C GLN A 330 2.44 18.12 -25.18
N ILE A 331 1.65 18.01 -26.25
CA ILE A 331 0.49 17.10 -26.29
C ILE A 331 0.94 15.63 -26.16
N VAL A 332 2.09 15.27 -26.73
CA VAL A 332 2.67 13.92 -26.62
C VAL A 332 3.12 13.67 -25.17
N THR A 333 3.79 14.64 -24.54
CA THR A 333 4.22 14.55 -23.13
C THR A 333 3.02 14.43 -22.19
N ASN A 334 1.97 15.24 -22.36
CA ASN A 334 0.77 15.20 -21.51
C ASN A 334 0.10 13.81 -21.47
N ILE A 335 0.08 13.09 -22.60
CA ILE A 335 -0.58 11.79 -22.73
C ILE A 335 0.37 10.64 -22.37
N PHE A 336 1.57 10.61 -22.96
CA PHE A 336 2.49 9.45 -22.93
C PHE A 336 3.68 9.62 -21.98
N GLY A 337 4.00 10.86 -21.58
CA GLY A 337 5.01 11.14 -20.55
C GLY A 337 4.54 10.73 -19.18
N GLY A 338 5.47 10.33 -18.31
CA GLY A 338 5.12 9.78 -17.00
C GLY A 338 6.30 9.34 -16.14
N ALA A 339 7.52 9.71 -16.52
CA ALA A 339 8.73 9.46 -15.73
C ALA A 339 8.76 10.28 -14.44
N GLN A 340 8.17 11.46 -14.44
CA GLN A 340 8.11 12.37 -13.29
C GLN A 340 6.67 12.66 -12.84
N PRO A 341 6.43 12.95 -11.55
CA PRO A 341 5.15 13.52 -11.11
C PRO A 341 4.81 14.80 -11.89
N PHE A 342 3.54 14.98 -12.22
CA PHE A 342 3.01 16.13 -12.97
C PHE A 342 3.52 16.29 -14.42
N GLU A 343 4.23 15.30 -14.99
CA GLU A 343 4.67 15.31 -16.40
C GLU A 343 3.56 14.95 -17.38
N GLY A 344 2.90 13.82 -17.17
CA GLY A 344 1.86 13.28 -18.05
C GLY A 344 1.14 12.07 -17.45
N LEU A 345 0.13 11.57 -18.16
CA LEU A 345 -0.70 10.45 -17.71
C LEU A 345 -0.05 9.07 -17.84
N GLY A 346 1.13 9.00 -18.47
CA GLY A 346 1.91 7.76 -18.62
C GLY A 346 1.22 6.69 -19.46
N PHE A 347 0.33 7.07 -20.38
CA PHE A 347 -0.41 6.10 -21.17
C PHE A 347 0.53 5.26 -22.04
N LEU A 348 0.37 3.94 -21.99
CA LEU A 348 1.22 2.95 -22.67
C LEU A 348 2.73 3.05 -22.39
N ASN A 349 3.13 3.75 -21.32
CA ASN A 349 4.52 3.82 -20.89
C ASN A 349 4.91 2.50 -20.20
N LEU A 350 6.12 2.00 -20.47
CA LEU A 350 6.61 0.72 -19.96
C LEU A 350 7.71 0.98 -18.93
N SER A 351 7.54 0.44 -17.72
CA SER A 351 8.56 0.50 -16.68
C SER A 351 9.17 -0.87 -16.40
N GLY A 352 10.50 -0.92 -16.35
CA GLY A 352 11.28 -2.02 -15.81
C GLY A 352 11.73 -1.80 -14.36
N ASP A 353 11.25 -0.78 -13.67
CA ASP A 353 11.59 -0.50 -12.27
C ASP A 353 10.57 -1.16 -11.33
N TRP A 354 11.01 -2.03 -10.40
CA TRP A 354 10.05 -2.72 -9.54
C TRP A 354 9.42 -1.80 -8.48
N ALA A 355 10.07 -0.72 -8.05
CA ALA A 355 9.42 0.22 -7.13
C ALA A 355 8.25 0.96 -7.79
N LEU A 356 8.36 1.31 -9.08
CA LEU A 356 7.26 1.88 -9.86
C LEU A 356 6.18 0.85 -10.20
N VAL A 357 6.58 -0.36 -10.61
CA VAL A 357 5.64 -1.44 -11.00
C VAL A 357 4.93 -2.05 -9.77
N GLY A 358 5.62 -2.18 -8.65
CA GLY A 358 5.13 -2.75 -7.39
C GLY A 358 4.25 -1.82 -6.56
N SER A 359 4.20 -0.52 -6.86
CA SER A 359 3.54 0.53 -6.05
C SER A 359 2.05 0.29 -5.72
N HIS A 360 1.34 -0.60 -6.42
CA HIS A 360 -0.06 -0.98 -6.16
C HIS A 360 -0.27 -2.49 -5.91
N GLY A 361 0.81 -3.23 -5.61
CA GLY A 361 0.72 -4.63 -5.19
C GLY A 361 0.05 -5.59 -6.20
N PRO A 362 0.50 -5.65 -7.46
CA PRO A 362 -0.22 -6.34 -8.52
C PRO A 362 -0.39 -7.86 -8.26
N LEU A 363 0.45 -8.45 -7.41
CA LEU A 363 0.36 -9.86 -7.06
C LEU A 363 -0.67 -10.16 -5.95
N TYR A 364 -1.11 -9.19 -5.15
CA TYR A 364 -2.09 -9.46 -4.06
C TYR A 364 -3.44 -8.77 -4.28
N THR A 365 -3.51 -7.65 -5.00
CA THR A 365 -4.76 -6.92 -5.24
C THR A 365 -5.77 -7.81 -5.99
N PRO A 366 -6.98 -8.06 -5.46
CA PRO A 366 -7.95 -9.01 -6.05
C PRO A 366 -8.38 -8.64 -7.46
N LEU A 367 -8.72 -9.65 -8.28
CA LEU A 367 -9.08 -9.46 -9.70
C LEU A 367 -10.18 -8.40 -9.92
N ASN A 368 -11.23 -8.39 -9.10
CA ASN A 368 -12.30 -7.39 -9.25
C ASN A 368 -11.75 -5.97 -9.06
N ALA A 369 -10.92 -5.75 -8.04
CA ALA A 369 -10.30 -4.45 -7.78
C ALA A 369 -9.37 -4.02 -8.92
N GLN A 370 -8.61 -4.95 -9.51
CA GLN A 370 -7.76 -4.66 -10.68
C GLN A 370 -8.57 -4.22 -11.91
N VAL A 371 -9.73 -4.84 -12.18
CA VAL A 371 -10.60 -4.40 -13.28
C VAL A 371 -11.08 -2.96 -13.06
N HIS A 372 -11.43 -2.60 -11.82
CA HIS A 372 -11.82 -1.23 -11.48
C HIS A 372 -10.67 -0.23 -11.64
N HIS A 373 -9.44 -0.61 -11.29
CA HIS A 373 -8.24 0.19 -11.56
C HIS A 373 -8.01 0.41 -13.06
N ILE A 374 -8.13 -0.64 -13.88
CA ILE A 374 -7.98 -0.53 -15.35
C ILE A 374 -9.02 0.44 -15.92
N VAL A 375 -10.29 0.28 -15.55
CA VAL A 375 -11.38 1.18 -15.98
C VAL A 375 -11.12 2.62 -15.52
N GLY A 376 -10.69 2.81 -14.27
CA GLY A 376 -10.36 4.14 -13.74
C GLY A 376 -9.21 4.82 -14.48
N VAL A 377 -8.13 4.09 -14.80
CA VAL A 377 -7.00 4.64 -15.57
C VAL A 377 -7.43 5.02 -16.99
N LEU A 378 -8.21 4.17 -17.67
CA LEU A 378 -8.74 4.48 -19.00
C LEU A 378 -9.67 5.71 -18.96
N LEU A 379 -10.57 5.80 -17.97
CA LEU A 379 -11.44 6.97 -17.81
C LEU A 379 -10.64 8.24 -17.49
N SER A 380 -9.58 8.17 -16.68
CA SER A 380 -8.73 9.33 -16.39
C SER A 380 -8.08 9.89 -17.65
N LEU A 381 -7.67 9.04 -18.60
CA LEU A 381 -7.11 9.46 -19.88
C LEU A 381 -8.10 10.29 -20.68
N PHE A 382 -9.33 9.81 -20.86
CA PHE A 382 -10.35 10.51 -21.63
C PHE A 382 -10.82 11.79 -20.92
N ILE A 383 -11.14 11.71 -19.63
CA ILE A 383 -11.68 12.84 -18.86
C ILE A 383 -10.66 13.99 -18.79
N LEU A 384 -9.43 13.73 -18.36
CA LEU A 384 -8.44 14.80 -18.14
C LEU A 384 -7.97 15.43 -19.45
N SER A 385 -7.82 14.63 -20.52
CA SER A 385 -7.51 15.17 -21.85
C SER A 385 -8.63 16.07 -22.38
N PHE A 386 -9.88 15.61 -22.29
CA PHE A 386 -11.06 16.35 -22.79
C PHE A 386 -11.29 17.66 -22.03
N VAL A 387 -11.14 17.63 -20.70
CA VAL A 387 -11.27 18.81 -19.82
C VAL A 387 -10.22 19.87 -20.16
N TYR A 388 -8.97 19.45 -20.39
CA TYR A 388 -7.87 20.34 -20.75
C TYR A 388 -8.03 20.96 -22.14
N THR A 389 -8.42 20.17 -23.16
CA THR A 389 -8.61 20.67 -24.53
C THR A 389 -9.78 21.65 -24.66
N ASN A 390 -10.84 21.46 -23.87
CA ASN A 390 -11.98 22.38 -23.84
C ASN A 390 -11.79 23.56 -22.87
N SER A 391 -10.62 23.67 -22.23
CA SER A 391 -10.26 24.76 -21.29
C SER A 391 -11.34 25.06 -20.25
N TRP A 392 -11.90 24.01 -19.64
CA TRP A 392 -12.88 24.14 -18.57
C TRP A 392 -12.33 25.01 -17.43
N TYR A 393 -13.18 25.83 -16.81
CA TYR A 393 -12.78 26.78 -15.76
C TYR A 393 -11.67 27.76 -16.21
N ASP A 394 -11.59 28.09 -17.50
CA ASP A 394 -10.63 29.05 -18.09
C ASP A 394 -9.16 28.73 -17.78
N ALA A 395 -8.84 27.46 -17.57
CA ALA A 395 -7.52 27.01 -17.09
C ALA A 395 -7.03 25.78 -17.88
N GLY A 396 -7.06 25.88 -19.20
CA GLY A 396 -6.57 24.83 -20.11
C GLY A 396 -5.68 25.40 -21.23
N VAL A 397 -5.76 24.77 -22.40
CA VAL A 397 -4.90 25.08 -23.56
C VAL A 397 -5.00 26.55 -23.96
N THR A 398 -6.19 27.15 -24.00
CA THR A 398 -6.37 28.51 -24.54
C THR A 398 -5.77 29.60 -23.66
N GLN A 399 -5.47 29.31 -22.39
CA GLN A 399 -4.81 30.22 -21.45
C GLN A 399 -3.34 29.83 -21.18
N ASN A 400 -2.78 28.87 -21.93
CA ASN A 400 -1.43 28.33 -21.73
C ASN A 400 -1.16 27.79 -20.30
N PHE A 401 -2.19 27.27 -19.62
CA PHE A 401 -2.02 26.66 -18.30
C PHE A 401 -1.28 25.32 -18.40
N PRO A 402 -0.46 24.94 -17.40
CA PRO A 402 0.19 23.63 -17.38
C PRO A 402 -0.86 22.51 -17.32
N PHE A 403 -0.59 21.39 -18.02
CA PHE A 403 -1.51 20.26 -18.09
C PHE A 403 -1.78 19.62 -16.72
N MET A 404 -0.77 19.55 -15.86
CA MET A 404 -0.94 19.16 -14.46
C MET A 404 -0.17 20.09 -13.53
N SER A 405 -0.84 20.55 -12.47
CA SER A 405 -0.22 21.26 -11.35
C SER A 405 -1.17 21.29 -10.15
N VAL A 406 -0.62 21.01 -8.97
CA VAL A 406 -1.28 21.16 -7.65
C VAL A 406 -0.98 22.49 -6.97
N SER A 407 -0.07 23.29 -7.54
CA SER A 407 0.28 24.61 -7.01
C SER A 407 -0.79 25.64 -7.36
N LEU A 408 -0.96 26.65 -6.51
CA LEU A 408 -1.79 27.82 -6.82
C LEU A 408 -1.13 28.63 -7.93
N LEU A 409 -1.93 29.06 -8.92
CA LEU A 409 -1.48 29.83 -10.07
C LEU A 409 -2.14 31.22 -10.11
N THR A 410 -1.51 32.18 -10.78
CA THR A 410 -2.14 33.44 -11.18
C THR A 410 -2.98 33.24 -12.45
N SER A 411 -3.73 34.26 -12.85
CA SER A 411 -4.46 34.30 -14.14
C SER A 411 -3.58 34.04 -15.37
N ASN A 412 -2.26 34.32 -15.27
CA ASN A 412 -1.28 34.12 -16.34
C ASN A 412 -0.60 32.74 -16.29
N GLY A 413 -1.07 31.81 -15.43
CA GLY A 413 -0.49 30.47 -15.29
C GLY A 413 0.84 30.40 -14.53
N THR A 414 1.33 31.52 -13.97
CA THR A 414 2.55 31.57 -13.14
C THR A 414 2.24 31.23 -11.68
N THR A 415 3.26 30.82 -10.89
CA THR A 415 3.07 30.45 -9.47
C THR A 415 2.58 31.62 -8.60
N TYR A 416 1.53 31.37 -7.80
CA TYR A 416 0.92 32.39 -6.94
C TYR A 416 1.79 32.70 -5.69
N PRO A 417 2.04 33.98 -5.34
CA PRO A 417 2.97 34.37 -4.28
C PRO A 417 2.35 34.28 -2.88
N ILE A 418 2.10 33.06 -2.39
CA ILE A 418 1.43 32.76 -1.11
C ILE A 418 1.96 33.59 0.08
N LYS A 419 3.29 33.74 0.21
CA LYS A 419 3.93 34.49 1.33
C LYS A 419 3.57 35.98 1.41
N ARG A 420 3.07 36.59 0.33
CA ARG A 420 2.60 38.00 0.36
C ARG A 420 1.13 38.13 0.73
N VAL A 421 0.39 37.03 0.67
CA VAL A 421 -1.08 37.00 0.67
C VAL A 421 -1.65 36.47 1.99
N ILE A 422 -0.83 35.79 2.78
CA ILE A 422 -1.19 35.26 4.10
C ILE A 422 -0.31 35.91 5.15
N ASP A 423 -0.95 36.57 6.13
CA ASP A 423 -0.29 37.19 7.27
C ASP A 423 0.32 36.13 8.22
N GLU A 424 1.20 36.56 9.13
CA GLU A 424 1.83 35.72 10.17
C GLU A 424 0.83 34.93 11.05
N LYS A 425 -0.44 35.33 11.08
CA LYS A 425 -1.53 34.66 11.84
C LYS A 425 -2.34 33.67 10.99
N GLY A 426 -1.96 33.43 9.73
CA GLY A 426 -2.63 32.52 8.81
C GLY A 426 -3.88 33.08 8.15
N SER A 427 -4.20 34.36 8.34
CA SER A 427 -5.36 35.02 7.70
C SER A 427 -4.99 35.70 6.38
N PRO A 428 -5.95 35.82 5.44
CA PRO A 428 -5.74 36.50 4.16
C PRO A 428 -5.53 38.01 4.31
N ASN A 429 -4.55 38.55 3.59
CA ASN A 429 -4.30 39.99 3.47
C ASN A 429 -5.11 40.57 2.30
N GLU A 430 -6.16 41.32 2.62
CA GLU A 430 -7.16 41.75 1.62
C GLU A 430 -6.62 42.74 0.58
N ASP A 431 -5.71 43.63 0.98
CA ASP A 431 -5.16 44.65 0.08
C ASP A 431 -4.32 44.00 -1.03
N VAL A 432 -3.50 43.00 -0.66
CA VAL A 432 -2.68 42.23 -1.61
C VAL A 432 -3.54 41.32 -2.49
N ILE A 433 -4.66 40.79 -1.98
CA ILE A 433 -5.60 39.99 -2.79
C ILE A 433 -6.30 40.86 -3.84
N GLN A 434 -6.58 42.12 -3.54
CA GLN A 434 -7.14 43.06 -4.53
C GLN A 434 -6.13 43.43 -5.64
N GLU A 435 -4.83 43.50 -5.32
CA GLU A 435 -3.77 43.76 -6.30
C GLU A 435 -3.49 42.54 -7.21
N ILE A 436 -3.36 41.34 -6.63
CA ILE A 436 -2.90 40.12 -7.32
C ILE A 436 -4.07 39.29 -7.89
N GLY A 437 -5.26 39.43 -7.31
CA GLY A 437 -6.44 38.63 -7.62
C GLY A 437 -6.49 37.27 -6.91
N ILE A 438 -7.62 36.58 -7.11
CA ILE A 438 -7.89 35.24 -6.56
C ILE A 438 -7.05 34.19 -7.32
N PRO A 439 -6.45 33.19 -6.66
CA PRO A 439 -5.66 32.16 -7.33
C PRO A 439 -6.50 31.23 -8.21
N PHE A 440 -5.85 30.63 -9.20
CA PHE A 440 -6.42 29.68 -10.16
C PHE A 440 -5.83 28.29 -9.94
N PHE A 441 -6.61 27.27 -10.31
CA PHE A 441 -6.16 25.88 -10.43
C PHE A 441 -6.18 25.45 -11.89
N THR A 442 -5.37 24.44 -12.23
CA THR A 442 -5.47 23.79 -13.54
C THR A 442 -6.81 23.08 -13.69
N SER A 443 -7.40 23.15 -14.89
CA SER A 443 -8.68 22.48 -15.21
C SER A 443 -8.69 20.99 -14.85
N THR A 444 -7.57 20.30 -15.05
CA THR A 444 -7.39 18.90 -14.70
C THR A 444 -7.41 18.66 -13.18
N TYR A 445 -6.76 19.52 -12.38
CA TYR A 445 -6.77 19.39 -10.91
C TYR A 445 -8.16 19.61 -10.32
N VAL A 446 -8.91 20.59 -10.85
CA VAL A 446 -10.30 20.85 -10.43
C VAL A 446 -11.16 19.59 -10.62
N VAL A 447 -11.07 18.94 -11.79
CA VAL A 447 -11.83 17.72 -12.07
C VAL A 447 -11.34 16.53 -11.24
N VAL A 448 -10.05 16.42 -10.96
CA VAL A 448 -9.54 15.43 -10.00
C VAL A 448 -10.10 15.67 -8.59
N GLN A 449 -10.22 16.91 -8.12
CA GLN A 449 -10.82 17.24 -6.82
C GLN A 449 -12.34 16.94 -6.77
N ILE A 450 -13.07 17.19 -7.86
CA ILE A 450 -14.47 16.76 -8.03
C ILE A 450 -14.59 15.23 -7.87
N ILE A 451 -13.77 14.48 -8.61
CA ILE A 451 -13.84 13.01 -8.64
C ILE A 451 -13.34 12.40 -7.32
N ALA A 452 -12.31 12.97 -6.68
CA ALA A 452 -11.86 12.56 -5.35
C ALA A 452 -12.94 12.78 -4.29
N SER A 453 -13.61 13.93 -4.31
CA SER A 453 -14.71 14.24 -3.39
C SER A 453 -15.87 13.26 -3.54
N LEU A 454 -16.23 12.95 -4.79
CA LEU A 454 -17.23 11.95 -5.14
C LEU A 454 -16.83 10.54 -4.69
N ALA A 455 -15.55 10.16 -4.82
CA ALA A 455 -15.03 8.86 -4.36
C ALA A 455 -15.19 8.68 -2.84
N VAL A 456 -14.94 9.71 -2.05
CA VAL A 456 -15.01 9.64 -0.58
C VAL A 456 -16.45 9.47 -0.08
N THR A 457 -17.43 10.20 -0.61
CA THR A 457 -18.82 10.03 -0.17
C THR A 457 -19.50 8.80 -0.76
N SER A 458 -19.13 8.38 -1.97
CA SER A 458 -19.56 7.09 -2.51
C SER A 458 -18.99 5.90 -1.74
N ALA A 459 -17.85 6.03 -1.07
CA ALA A 459 -17.34 5.01 -0.14
C ALA A 459 -18.28 4.82 1.06
N ILE A 460 -18.83 5.91 1.60
CA ILE A 460 -19.78 5.86 2.72
C ILE A 460 -21.05 5.11 2.29
N SER A 461 -21.68 5.52 1.18
CA SER A 461 -22.94 4.88 0.76
C SER A 461 -22.76 3.46 0.22
N HIS A 462 -21.69 3.16 -0.52
CA HIS A 462 -21.40 1.79 -0.97
C HIS A 462 -21.19 0.82 0.22
N VAL A 463 -20.44 1.21 1.25
CA VAL A 463 -20.28 0.41 2.48
C VAL A 463 -21.62 0.25 3.22
N LEU A 464 -22.40 1.33 3.36
CA LEU A 464 -23.71 1.28 4.03
C LEU A 464 -24.76 0.44 3.29
N LEU A 465 -24.71 0.35 1.96
CA LEU A 465 -25.71 -0.37 1.15
C LEU A 465 -25.37 -1.85 0.96
N GLU A 466 -24.14 -2.18 0.60
CA GLU A 466 -23.77 -3.55 0.26
C GLU A 466 -23.40 -4.37 1.51
N ASN A 467 -22.79 -3.73 2.50
CA ASN A 467 -22.21 -4.40 3.67
C ASN A 467 -23.03 -4.17 4.96
N TYR A 468 -24.27 -3.70 4.80
CA TYR A 468 -25.21 -3.42 5.89
C TYR A 468 -25.38 -4.60 6.86
N LYS A 469 -25.34 -5.85 6.38
CA LYS A 469 -25.49 -7.04 7.23
C LYS A 469 -24.39 -7.15 8.28
N ILE A 470 -23.13 -6.93 7.90
CA ILE A 470 -21.97 -6.95 8.82
C ILE A 470 -22.07 -5.75 9.77
N LEU A 471 -22.34 -4.57 9.21
CA LEU A 471 -22.40 -3.31 9.95
C LEU A 471 -23.46 -3.33 11.05
N PHE A 472 -24.72 -3.56 10.69
CA PHE A 472 -25.84 -3.58 11.62
C PHE A 472 -25.84 -4.84 12.50
N GLY A 473 -25.38 -5.99 11.97
CA GLY A 473 -25.22 -7.22 12.74
C GLY A 473 -24.24 -7.06 13.90
N SER A 474 -23.09 -6.42 13.68
CA SER A 474 -22.08 -6.17 14.71
C SER A 474 -22.42 -5.01 15.66
N LEU A 475 -23.24 -4.04 15.25
CA LEU A 475 -23.58 -2.87 16.08
C LEU A 475 -24.82 -3.08 16.96
N PHE A 476 -25.84 -3.81 16.50
CA PHE A 476 -27.16 -3.84 17.16
C PHE A 476 -27.49 -5.16 17.89
N LYS A 477 -26.79 -6.28 17.64
CA LYS A 477 -26.96 -7.50 18.46
C LYS A 477 -26.15 -7.42 19.76
N LYS A 478 -26.82 -7.57 20.90
CA LYS A 478 -26.14 -7.80 22.19
C LYS A 478 -25.36 -9.13 22.16
N SER A 479 -24.17 -9.10 22.76
CA SER A 479 -23.29 -10.26 22.98
C SER A 479 -24.07 -11.46 23.53
N GLY A 480 -24.18 -12.55 22.76
CA GLY A 480 -24.86 -13.78 23.19
C GLY A 480 -25.42 -14.68 22.07
N ALA A 481 -25.68 -14.13 20.87
CA ALA A 481 -26.22 -14.90 19.74
C ALA A 481 -25.26 -14.89 18.53
N ALA A 482 -24.29 -15.80 18.56
CA ALA A 482 -23.43 -16.09 17.41
C ALA A 482 -24.12 -17.11 16.48
N ASP A 483 -24.68 -16.63 15.37
CA ASP A 483 -24.35 -17.10 14.01
C ASP A 483 -24.97 -16.15 12.94
N ASP A 484 -24.56 -16.34 11.67
CA ASP A 484 -24.86 -15.69 10.37
C ASP A 484 -23.75 -14.83 9.76
N SER A 485 -22.83 -14.27 10.56
CA SER A 485 -21.58 -13.70 10.03
C SER A 485 -20.43 -14.67 10.27
N LYS A 486 -19.78 -15.14 9.20
CA LYS A 486 -18.64 -16.06 9.27
C LYS A 486 -17.50 -15.40 10.07
N VAL A 487 -17.40 -15.74 11.35
CA VAL A 487 -16.27 -15.36 12.19
C VAL A 487 -15.02 -16.02 11.63
N ASP A 488 -13.95 -15.24 11.51
CA ASP A 488 -12.68 -15.72 10.99
C ASP A 488 -12.15 -16.92 11.81
N PRO A 489 -11.83 -18.08 11.20
CA PRO A 489 -11.26 -19.22 11.93
C PRO A 489 -10.00 -18.88 12.75
N HIS A 490 -9.17 -17.94 12.28
CA HIS A 490 -7.99 -17.47 13.00
C HIS A 490 -8.37 -16.67 14.27
N ARG A 491 -9.52 -16.00 14.25
CA ARG A 491 -10.07 -15.33 15.44
C ARG A 491 -10.48 -16.35 16.51
N ALA A 492 -11.04 -17.49 16.14
CA ALA A 492 -11.42 -18.54 17.10
C ALA A 492 -10.20 -19.14 17.83
N LEU A 493 -9.05 -19.22 17.18
CA LEU A 493 -7.78 -19.60 17.82
C LEU A 493 -7.30 -18.52 18.79
N CYS A 494 -7.33 -17.24 18.36
CA CYS A 494 -6.91 -16.11 19.17
C CYS A 494 -7.80 -15.83 20.40
N GLN A 495 -9.05 -16.30 20.44
CA GLN A 495 -9.98 -16.13 21.58
C GLN A 495 -9.49 -16.78 22.89
N LYS A 496 -8.48 -17.67 22.84
CA LYS A 496 -7.80 -18.18 24.04
C LYS A 496 -7.00 -17.11 24.78
N CYS A 497 -6.57 -16.06 24.08
CA CYS A 497 -5.84 -14.94 24.64
C CYS A 497 -6.78 -13.79 25.02
N SER A 498 -6.43 -13.02 26.05
CA SER A 498 -7.20 -11.84 26.42
C SER A 498 -7.11 -10.75 25.35
N ASP A 499 -8.27 -10.28 24.90
CA ASP A 499 -8.38 -9.08 24.08
C ASP A 499 -7.92 -7.84 24.85
N PHE A 500 -7.46 -6.82 24.13
CA PHE A 500 -7.26 -5.50 24.73
C PHE A 500 -8.63 -4.91 25.15
N PRO A 501 -8.77 -4.39 26.38
CA PRO A 501 -10.06 -3.94 26.87
C PRO A 501 -10.61 -2.77 26.04
N LYS A 502 -11.86 -2.86 25.60
CA LYS A 502 -12.53 -1.79 24.82
C LYS A 502 -12.56 -0.43 25.54
N TRP A 503 -12.65 -0.44 26.87
CA TRP A 503 -12.57 0.78 27.68
C TRP A 503 -11.17 1.44 27.59
N GLY A 504 -10.11 0.67 27.38
CA GLY A 504 -8.75 1.17 27.18
C GLY A 504 -8.63 1.98 25.89
N PHE A 505 -9.25 1.53 24.80
CA PHE A 505 -9.34 2.33 23.55
C PHE A 505 -10.17 3.60 23.74
N GLY A 506 -11.27 3.52 24.50
CA GLY A 506 -12.05 4.69 24.90
C GLY A 506 -11.23 5.70 25.72
N LEU A 507 -10.40 5.22 26.66
CA LEU A 507 -9.51 6.08 27.45
C LEU A 507 -8.41 6.71 26.60
N ILE A 508 -7.76 5.94 25.72
CA ILE A 508 -6.77 6.46 24.76
C ILE A 508 -7.39 7.56 23.90
N LEU A 509 -8.61 7.35 23.39
CA LEU A 509 -9.35 8.33 22.61
C LEU A 509 -9.65 9.60 23.42
N ILE A 510 -10.24 9.48 24.61
CA ILE A 510 -10.59 10.64 25.46
C ILE A 510 -9.33 11.44 25.87
N CYS A 511 -8.26 10.76 26.31
CA CYS A 511 -7.03 11.42 26.71
C CYS A 511 -6.31 12.11 25.53
N SER A 512 -6.29 11.50 24.35
CA SER A 512 -5.66 12.08 23.17
C SER A 512 -6.45 13.25 22.59
N ILE A 513 -7.79 13.21 22.63
CA ILE A 513 -8.66 14.36 22.31
C ILE A 513 -8.43 15.51 23.29
N GLY A 514 -8.39 15.22 24.61
CA GLY A 514 -8.11 16.23 25.63
C GLY A 514 -6.75 16.91 25.44
N LEU A 515 -5.72 16.13 25.10
CA LEU A 515 -4.39 16.64 24.76
C LEU A 515 -4.42 17.50 23.49
N ALA A 516 -5.11 17.06 22.44
CA ALA A 516 -5.24 17.82 21.19
C ALA A 516 -5.97 19.17 21.40
N MET A 517 -7.06 19.19 22.18
CA MET A 517 -7.80 20.41 22.52
C MET A 517 -6.96 21.38 23.37
N GLY A 518 -6.22 20.86 24.35
CA GLY A 518 -5.30 21.67 25.16
C GLY A 518 -4.21 22.33 24.31
N LEU A 519 -3.57 21.56 23.41
CA LEU A 519 -2.51 22.07 22.52
C LEU A 519 -3.03 23.02 21.45
N SER A 520 -4.22 22.78 20.89
CA SER A 520 -4.90 23.70 19.97
C SER A 520 -5.24 25.04 20.66
N SER A 521 -5.50 25.04 21.97
CA SER A 521 -5.77 26.26 22.75
C SER A 521 -4.50 26.99 23.19
N LEU A 522 -3.37 26.28 23.34
CA LEU A 522 -2.06 26.85 23.72
C LEU A 522 -1.25 27.38 22.53
N SER A 523 -1.47 26.81 21.35
CA SER A 523 -0.87 27.28 20.08
C SER A 523 -1.78 28.28 19.38
N GLN A 524 -1.22 29.10 18.48
CA GLN A 524 -1.99 29.99 17.60
C GLN A 524 -2.66 29.18 16.46
N SER A 525 -3.39 28.11 16.80
CA SER A 525 -3.89 27.12 15.85
C SER A 525 -4.89 27.66 14.82
N GLY A 526 -5.51 28.82 15.08
CA GLY A 526 -6.48 29.46 14.19
C GLY A 526 -7.82 28.72 14.07
N LEU A 527 -8.04 27.63 14.82
CA LEU A 527 -9.25 26.81 14.80
C LEU A 527 -9.97 26.91 16.16
N PRO A 528 -11.30 27.13 16.20
CA PRO A 528 -12.05 27.02 17.45
C PRO A 528 -12.07 25.56 17.94
N PRO A 529 -12.07 25.29 19.27
CA PRO A 529 -12.06 23.92 19.81
C PRO A 529 -13.21 23.03 19.31
N VAL A 530 -14.36 23.63 18.99
CA VAL A 530 -15.52 22.94 18.39
C VAL A 530 -15.19 22.41 16.98
N GLY A 531 -14.39 23.14 16.20
CA GLY A 531 -13.92 22.69 14.88
C GLY A 531 -12.99 21.48 14.96
N LEU A 532 -12.16 21.40 16.00
CA LEU A 532 -11.33 20.23 16.25
C LEU A 532 -12.19 19.00 16.58
N LEU A 533 -13.21 19.16 17.44
CA LEU A 533 -14.18 18.08 17.73
C LEU A 533 -14.95 17.64 16.47
N PHE A 534 -15.32 18.58 15.60
CA PHE A 534 -15.96 18.26 14.33
C PHE A 534 -15.02 17.51 13.36
N ALA A 535 -13.73 17.88 13.30
CA ALA A 535 -12.72 17.15 12.51
C ALA A 535 -12.59 15.69 12.97
N ILE A 536 -12.55 15.46 14.29
CA ILE A 536 -12.48 14.13 14.89
C ILE A 536 -13.78 13.35 14.62
N PHE A 537 -14.95 13.97 14.74
CA PHE A 537 -16.22 13.34 14.41
C PHE A 537 -16.29 12.93 12.92
N LEU A 538 -15.93 13.82 12.01
CA LEU A 538 -15.86 13.54 10.57
C LEU A 538 -14.88 12.38 10.29
N SER A 539 -13.71 12.38 10.93
CA SER A 539 -12.72 11.31 10.79
C SER A 539 -13.25 9.94 11.22
N SER A 540 -14.15 9.86 12.21
CA SER A 540 -14.74 8.60 12.66
C SER A 540 -15.60 7.93 11.58
N ILE A 541 -16.41 8.73 10.88
CA ILE A 541 -17.29 8.29 9.77
C ILE A 541 -16.43 7.87 8.58
N LEU A 542 -15.44 8.70 8.22
CA LEU A 542 -14.53 8.40 7.11
C LEU A 542 -13.65 7.17 7.37
N THR A 543 -13.21 6.97 8.62
CA THR A 543 -12.42 5.80 9.02
C THR A 543 -13.16 4.52 8.73
N LEU A 544 -14.44 4.43 9.11
CA LEU A 544 -15.26 3.25 8.88
C LEU A 544 -15.41 2.93 7.39
N ALA A 545 -15.73 3.92 6.56
CA ALA A 545 -15.90 3.73 5.11
C ALA A 545 -14.58 3.35 4.40
N VAL A 546 -13.49 4.08 4.67
CA VAL A 546 -12.19 3.86 4.02
C VAL A 546 -11.56 2.54 4.46
N SER A 547 -11.60 2.21 5.75
CA SER A 547 -11.03 0.96 6.27
C SER A 547 -11.78 -0.26 5.76
N PHE A 548 -13.11 -0.18 5.62
CA PHE A 548 -13.91 -1.28 5.08
C PHE A 548 -13.62 -1.49 3.58
N LEU A 549 -13.57 -0.41 2.79
CA LEU A 549 -13.18 -0.48 1.37
C LEU A 549 -11.77 -1.08 1.22
N ASN A 550 -10.82 -0.64 2.05
CA ASN A 550 -9.45 -1.14 2.01
C ASN A 550 -9.36 -2.62 2.42
N GLY A 551 -10.07 -3.05 3.47
CA GLY A 551 -10.03 -4.42 3.97
C GLY A 551 -10.63 -5.48 3.03
N ILE A 552 -11.45 -5.08 2.05
CA ILE A 552 -11.93 -5.97 0.97
C ILE A 552 -11.09 -5.84 -0.31
N THR A 553 -10.76 -4.61 -0.73
CA THR A 553 -10.19 -4.37 -2.07
C THR A 553 -8.66 -4.23 -2.08
N GLY A 554 -8.03 -4.00 -0.93
CA GLY A 554 -6.63 -3.60 -0.80
C GLY A 554 -6.35 -2.13 -1.14
N PHE A 555 -7.30 -1.41 -1.76
CA PHE A 555 -7.09 -0.02 -2.19
C PHE A 555 -7.21 0.99 -1.05
N HIS A 556 -6.31 1.97 -1.00
CA HIS A 556 -6.32 3.01 0.03
C HIS A 556 -6.87 4.33 -0.54
N LEU A 557 -8.04 4.76 -0.07
CA LEU A 557 -8.68 5.98 -0.53
C LEU A 557 -8.16 7.20 0.23
N HIS A 558 -7.70 8.22 -0.50
CA HIS A 558 -7.09 9.41 0.08
C HIS A 558 -8.15 10.47 0.43
N VAL A 559 -8.24 10.88 1.71
CA VAL A 559 -9.33 11.73 2.23
C VAL A 559 -8.94 13.19 2.55
N SER A 560 -7.65 13.54 2.48
CA SER A 560 -7.13 14.84 2.93
C SER A 560 -7.84 16.05 2.31
N GLY A 561 -8.06 16.04 0.99
CA GLY A 561 -8.77 17.11 0.28
C GLY A 561 -10.22 17.31 0.73
N VAL A 562 -10.94 16.23 1.06
CA VAL A 562 -12.31 16.32 1.59
C VAL A 562 -12.34 16.85 3.01
N VAL A 563 -11.39 16.43 3.85
CA VAL A 563 -11.22 16.98 5.20
C VAL A 563 -10.88 18.47 5.14
N GLN A 564 -9.96 18.89 4.26
CA GLN A 564 -9.64 20.31 4.00
C GLN A 564 -10.86 21.11 3.54
N MET A 565 -11.69 20.54 2.67
CA MET A 565 -12.91 21.18 2.21
C MET A 565 -13.91 21.43 3.35
N PHE A 566 -14.15 20.44 4.21
CA PHE A 566 -15.00 20.65 5.39
C PHE A 566 -14.40 21.67 6.36
N GLY A 567 -13.09 21.63 6.59
CA GLY A 567 -12.38 22.60 7.43
C GLY A 567 -12.56 24.03 6.93
N GLY A 568 -12.23 24.27 5.67
CA GLY A 568 -12.31 25.60 5.03
C GLY A 568 -13.73 26.16 4.89
N LEU A 569 -14.74 25.31 4.59
CA LEU A 569 -16.12 25.77 4.43
C LEU A 569 -16.83 26.04 5.76
N LEU A 570 -16.52 25.29 6.82
CA LEU A 570 -17.13 25.45 8.15
C LEU A 570 -16.39 26.45 9.02
N PHE A 571 -15.06 26.56 8.87
CA PHE A 571 -14.19 27.45 9.63
C PHE A 571 -13.31 28.31 8.68
N PRO A 572 -13.93 29.20 7.89
CA PRO A 572 -13.24 30.01 6.88
C PRO A 572 -12.38 31.13 7.50
N GLY A 573 -11.38 31.59 6.74
CA GLY A 573 -10.59 32.79 7.05
C GLY A 573 -9.26 32.53 7.77
N ASN A 574 -8.86 31.27 7.94
CA ASN A 574 -7.56 30.92 8.51
C ASN A 574 -6.95 29.65 7.89
N ALA A 575 -5.76 29.79 7.30
CA ALA A 575 -4.98 28.71 6.72
C ALA A 575 -4.45 27.72 7.78
N PHE A 576 -3.94 28.20 8.91
CA PHE A 576 -3.49 27.33 10.02
C PHE A 576 -4.65 26.55 10.63
N GLY A 577 -5.81 27.19 10.79
CA GLY A 577 -7.01 26.53 11.30
C GLY A 577 -7.39 25.32 10.45
N ASN A 578 -7.33 25.49 9.13
CA ASN A 578 -7.55 24.40 8.18
C ASN A 578 -6.43 23.33 8.21
N MET A 579 -5.16 23.70 8.44
CA MET A 579 -4.07 22.72 8.62
C MET A 579 -4.25 21.86 9.88
N TRP A 580 -4.68 22.47 10.99
CA TRP A 580 -5.01 21.76 12.23
C TRP A 580 -6.21 20.83 12.02
N PHE A 581 -7.29 21.33 11.40
CA PHE A 581 -8.46 20.53 11.05
C PHE A 581 -8.08 19.32 10.16
N THR A 582 -7.23 19.55 9.16
CA THR A 582 -6.73 18.49 8.26
C THR A 582 -5.87 17.49 8.98
N THR A 583 -4.97 17.94 9.84
CA THR A 583 -4.08 17.09 10.61
C THR A 583 -4.90 16.12 11.45
N PHE A 584 -5.81 16.62 12.29
CA PHE A 584 -6.61 15.77 13.17
C PHE A 584 -7.73 14.99 12.46
N GLY A 585 -8.20 15.45 11.30
CA GLY A 585 -9.19 14.72 10.50
C GLY A 585 -8.57 13.60 9.65
N ALA A 586 -7.60 13.94 8.80
CA ALA A 586 -7.05 13.03 7.80
C ALA A 586 -5.98 12.07 8.36
N SER A 587 -5.15 12.51 9.33
CA SER A 587 -4.17 11.59 9.94
C SER A 587 -4.86 10.50 10.74
N THR A 588 -5.96 10.84 11.43
CA THR A 588 -6.78 9.90 12.19
C THR A 588 -7.30 8.76 11.30
N VAL A 589 -7.81 9.06 10.10
CA VAL A 589 -8.27 8.03 9.14
C VAL A 589 -7.11 7.14 8.71
N ASN A 590 -6.00 7.72 8.25
CA ASN A 590 -4.83 6.96 7.79
C ASN A 590 -4.26 6.06 8.90
N GLN A 591 -4.12 6.58 10.13
CA GLN A 591 -3.56 5.83 11.24
C GLN A 591 -4.51 4.76 11.77
N SER A 592 -5.83 5.00 11.70
CA SER A 592 -6.83 3.97 12.02
C SER A 592 -6.75 2.79 11.04
N VAL A 593 -6.65 3.05 9.74
CA VAL A 593 -6.50 2.02 8.70
C VAL A 593 -5.25 1.18 8.95
N ASN A 594 -4.10 1.83 9.21
CA ASN A 594 -2.84 1.13 9.51
C ASN A 594 -2.97 0.26 10.78
N MET A 595 -3.56 0.81 11.84
CA MET A 595 -3.78 0.09 13.10
C MET A 595 -4.62 -1.18 12.88
N LEU A 596 -5.69 -1.10 12.08
CA LEU A 596 -6.58 -2.23 11.77
C LEU A 596 -5.89 -3.33 10.95
N LYS A 597 -5.01 -2.95 10.00
CA LYS A 597 -4.20 -3.90 9.21
C LYS A 597 -3.27 -4.72 10.09
N ASP A 598 -2.52 -4.06 10.97
CA ASP A 598 -1.62 -4.70 11.93
C ASP A 598 -2.38 -5.61 12.92
N LEU A 599 -3.59 -5.20 13.35
CA LEU A 599 -4.46 -6.04 14.18
C LEU A 599 -4.94 -7.29 13.45
N LYS A 600 -5.27 -7.19 12.15
CA LYS A 600 -5.59 -8.36 11.30
C LYS A 600 -4.35 -9.24 11.06
N LEU A 601 -3.18 -8.63 10.84
CA LEU A 601 -1.90 -9.35 10.74
C LEU A 601 -1.60 -10.13 12.03
N GLY A 602 -1.81 -9.51 13.20
CA GLY A 602 -1.70 -10.16 14.50
C GLY A 602 -2.65 -11.37 14.65
N GLN A 603 -3.89 -11.26 14.15
CA GLN A 603 -4.85 -12.36 14.12
C GLN A 603 -4.37 -13.53 13.23
N TYR A 604 -3.80 -13.25 12.05
CA TYR A 604 -3.25 -14.27 11.15
C TYR A 604 -1.97 -14.94 11.66
N MET A 605 -1.18 -14.22 12.47
CA MET A 605 0.04 -14.73 13.09
C MET A 605 -0.17 -15.27 14.52
N HIS A 606 -1.43 -15.40 14.96
CA HIS A 606 -1.84 -15.89 16.29
C HIS A 606 -1.15 -15.19 17.46
N ILE A 607 -1.11 -13.85 17.40
CA ILE A 607 -0.54 -12.99 18.44
C ILE A 607 -1.64 -12.42 19.33
N PRO A 608 -1.49 -12.43 20.67
CA PRO A 608 -2.41 -11.77 21.58
C PRO A 608 -2.66 -10.30 21.17
N PRO A 609 -3.91 -9.86 20.95
CA PRO A 609 -4.20 -8.50 20.48
C PRO A 609 -3.65 -7.40 21.40
N THR A 610 -3.55 -7.68 22.70
CA THR A 610 -2.88 -6.82 23.69
C THR A 610 -1.42 -6.51 23.35
N LEU A 611 -0.66 -7.50 22.87
CA LEU A 611 0.73 -7.33 22.46
C LEU A 611 0.86 -6.62 21.11
N VAL A 612 -0.11 -6.80 20.20
CA VAL A 612 -0.17 -6.04 18.94
C VAL A 612 -0.33 -4.55 19.24
N VAL A 613 -1.32 -4.18 20.06
CA VAL A 613 -1.53 -2.77 20.49
C VAL A 613 -0.28 -2.21 21.18
N LEU A 614 0.37 -2.99 22.06
CA LEU A 614 1.59 -2.58 22.75
C LEU A 614 2.75 -2.31 21.76
N ALA A 615 2.98 -3.20 20.80
CA ALA A 615 4.00 -3.02 19.76
C ALA A 615 3.78 -1.73 18.97
N GLN A 616 2.52 -1.43 18.62
CA GLN A 616 2.14 -0.26 17.84
C GLN A 616 2.30 1.04 18.62
N MET A 617 1.96 1.05 19.91
CA MET A 617 2.22 2.20 20.80
C MET A 617 3.72 2.46 20.96
N ILE A 618 4.54 1.42 21.15
CA ILE A 618 6.00 1.54 21.24
C ILE A 618 6.57 2.09 19.92
N GLY A 619 6.18 1.49 18.78
CA GLY A 619 6.61 1.92 17.46
C GLY A 619 6.23 3.37 17.15
N THR A 620 5.02 3.78 17.53
CA THR A 620 4.56 5.18 17.40
C THR A 620 5.41 6.14 18.22
N VAL A 621 5.70 5.83 19.49
CA VAL A 621 6.52 6.71 20.34
C VAL A 621 7.94 6.85 19.77
N VAL A 622 8.60 5.74 19.43
CA VAL A 622 9.94 5.75 18.79
C VAL A 622 9.91 6.53 17.47
N GLY A 623 8.90 6.26 16.64
CA GLY A 623 8.69 6.95 15.37
C GLY A 623 8.56 8.45 15.53
N ILE A 624 7.76 8.94 16.47
CA ILE A 624 7.56 10.38 16.74
C ILE A 624 8.88 11.09 17.08
N PHE A 625 9.71 10.52 17.96
CA PHE A 625 11.01 11.11 18.31
C PHE A 625 11.94 11.23 17.09
N VAL A 626 12.07 10.16 16.31
CA VAL A 626 12.94 10.11 15.12
C VAL A 626 12.43 11.05 14.04
N ASN A 627 11.12 11.01 13.77
CA ASN A 627 10.44 11.86 12.80
C ASN A 627 10.64 13.36 13.10
N TYR A 628 10.45 13.77 14.36
CA TYR A 628 10.70 15.15 14.77
C TYR A 628 12.16 15.54 14.62
N ALA A 629 13.09 14.69 15.07
CA ALA A 629 14.52 14.95 14.99
C ALA A 629 15.00 15.12 13.54
N VAL A 630 14.61 14.21 12.64
CA VAL A 630 14.97 14.27 11.21
C VAL A 630 14.37 15.51 10.54
N MET A 631 13.09 15.83 10.80
CA MET A 631 12.49 17.07 10.29
C MET A 631 13.26 18.30 10.76
N LYS A 632 13.53 18.42 12.06
CA LYS A 632 14.20 19.59 12.64
C LYS A 632 15.62 19.75 12.09
N THR A 633 16.36 18.66 11.89
CA THR A 633 17.69 18.67 11.27
C THR A 633 17.64 19.09 9.79
N ILE A 634 16.68 18.61 9.00
CA ILE A 634 16.57 18.95 7.58
C ILE A 634 16.10 20.39 7.38
N VAL A 635 15.06 20.83 8.11
CA VAL A 635 14.52 22.20 8.00
C VAL A 635 15.55 23.25 8.43
N SER A 636 16.34 22.99 9.47
CA SER A 636 17.39 23.92 9.92
C SER A 636 18.63 23.95 9.02
N SER A 637 18.97 22.86 8.33
CA SER A 637 20.18 22.78 7.50
C SER A 637 19.96 23.08 6.01
N GLN A 638 18.77 22.82 5.46
CA GLN A 638 18.47 22.94 4.02
C GLN A 638 17.39 24.00 3.71
N ARG A 639 17.15 24.95 4.63
CA ARG A 639 16.00 25.87 4.59
C ARG A 639 15.82 26.60 3.27
N GLU A 640 16.89 27.17 2.72
CA GLU A 640 16.87 27.94 1.46
C GLU A 640 16.50 27.06 0.26
N ILE A 641 17.03 25.83 0.21
CA ILE A 641 16.75 24.86 -0.85
C ILE A 641 15.29 24.38 -0.80
N LEU A 642 14.75 24.15 0.41
CA LEU A 642 13.35 23.75 0.61
C LEU A 642 12.36 24.86 0.24
N LEU A 643 12.76 26.14 0.35
CA LEU A 643 11.97 27.29 -0.11
C LEU A 643 12.07 27.54 -1.62
N SER A 644 13.04 26.94 -2.31
CA SER A 644 13.21 27.12 -3.76
C SER A 644 12.16 26.36 -4.60
N SER A 645 11.82 26.89 -5.78
CA SER A 645 10.82 26.32 -6.70
C SER A 645 11.33 25.09 -7.48
N GLY A 646 11.55 24.01 -6.75
CA GLY A 646 11.93 22.68 -7.28
C GLY A 646 13.08 21.99 -6.56
N GLY A 647 13.78 22.68 -5.66
CA GLY A 647 14.94 22.15 -4.94
C GLY A 647 16.20 22.06 -5.79
N ASP A 648 17.25 21.44 -5.23
CA ASP A 648 18.56 21.22 -5.86
C ASP A 648 18.66 19.86 -6.58
N GLY A 649 17.58 19.08 -6.57
CA GLY A 649 17.52 17.72 -7.11
C GLY A 649 17.96 16.62 -6.13
N VAL A 650 18.37 16.97 -4.91
CA VAL A 650 18.61 16.05 -3.78
C VAL A 650 17.54 16.24 -2.71
N PHE A 651 17.29 17.50 -2.33
CA PHE A 651 16.21 17.94 -1.45
C PHE A 651 15.16 18.72 -2.23
N SER A 652 13.92 18.71 -1.74
CA SER A 652 12.80 19.45 -2.32
C SER A 652 11.71 19.70 -1.28
N GLY A 653 11.22 20.94 -1.21
CA GLY A 653 10.08 21.32 -0.36
C GLY A 653 8.71 21.03 -0.98
N VAL A 654 8.63 20.39 -2.16
CA VAL A 654 7.38 20.25 -2.93
C VAL A 654 6.24 19.59 -2.14
N ALA A 655 6.52 18.60 -1.28
CA ALA A 655 5.51 17.98 -0.43
C ALA A 655 4.88 19.00 0.54
N ILE A 656 5.75 19.69 1.28
CA ILE A 656 5.39 20.69 2.30
C ILE A 656 4.69 21.91 1.63
N ALA A 657 5.17 22.33 0.46
CA ALA A 657 4.56 23.38 -0.36
C ALA A 657 3.20 22.97 -0.95
N THR A 658 2.99 21.68 -1.26
CA THR A 658 1.68 21.15 -1.71
C THR A 658 0.69 21.17 -0.55
N PHE A 659 1.11 20.71 0.64
CA PHE A 659 0.30 20.79 1.85
C PHE A 659 -0.08 22.24 2.19
N GLN A 660 0.90 23.16 2.15
CA GLN A 660 0.66 24.60 2.32
C GLN A 660 -0.31 25.16 1.26
N SER A 661 -0.10 24.87 -0.03
CA SER A 661 -0.94 25.39 -1.12
C SER A 661 -2.41 24.98 -0.95
N SER A 662 -2.65 23.70 -0.62
CA SER A 662 -4.00 23.19 -0.39
C SER A 662 -4.60 23.70 0.93
N ALA A 663 -3.78 23.88 1.97
CA ALA A 663 -4.21 24.50 3.22
C ALA A 663 -4.65 25.95 3.03
N VAL A 664 -3.92 26.73 2.24
CA VAL A 664 -4.22 28.14 1.92
C VAL A 664 -5.45 28.25 1.02
N SER A 665 -5.58 27.42 -0.01
CA SER A 665 -6.74 27.47 -0.90
C SER A 665 -8.05 27.22 -0.18
N TRP A 666 -8.07 26.25 0.74
CA TRP A 666 -9.26 25.94 1.53
C TRP A 666 -9.41 26.84 2.76
N GLY A 667 -8.34 27.20 3.48
CA GLY A 667 -8.45 28.00 4.71
C GLY A 667 -8.70 29.48 4.45
N ALA A 668 -7.99 30.08 3.49
CA ALA A 668 -8.11 31.51 3.18
C ALA A 668 -9.15 31.80 2.09
N PHE A 669 -9.23 30.96 1.05
CA PHE A 669 -10.05 31.23 -0.14
C PHE A 669 -11.34 30.39 -0.27
N ALA A 670 -11.67 29.52 0.69
CA ALA A 670 -12.85 28.63 0.64
C ALA A 670 -14.11 29.32 0.11
N GLN A 671 -14.48 30.46 0.73
CA GLN A 671 -15.70 31.17 0.40
C GLN A 671 -15.68 31.82 -0.99
N ARG A 672 -14.52 32.29 -1.45
CA ARG A 672 -14.35 33.00 -2.74
C ARG A 672 -14.12 32.08 -3.93
N MET A 673 -13.83 30.82 -3.68
CA MET A 673 -13.49 29.84 -4.73
C MET A 673 -14.52 28.72 -4.84
N PHE A 674 -15.09 28.26 -3.72
CA PHE A 674 -15.81 26.98 -3.66
C PHE A 674 -17.26 27.07 -3.14
N LEU A 675 -17.81 28.26 -2.87
CA LEU A 675 -19.27 28.38 -2.65
C LEU A 675 -20.04 27.99 -3.91
N ALA A 676 -21.32 27.63 -3.78
CA ALA A 676 -22.12 27.08 -4.87
C ALA A 676 -22.28 28.01 -6.09
N ASN A 677 -22.16 29.33 -5.90
CA ASN A 677 -22.21 30.33 -6.96
C ASN A 677 -20.81 30.72 -7.51
N GLU A 678 -19.74 30.21 -6.90
CA GLU A 678 -18.36 30.53 -7.26
C GLU A 678 -17.77 29.53 -8.27
N LYS A 679 -16.67 29.95 -8.89
CA LYS A 679 -16.02 29.24 -10.01
C LYS A 679 -15.78 27.75 -9.78
N TYR A 680 -15.46 27.31 -8.56
CA TYR A 680 -15.19 25.91 -8.22
C TYR A 680 -16.25 25.27 -7.30
N GLY A 681 -17.46 25.85 -7.22
CA GLY A 681 -18.60 25.33 -6.45
C GLY A 681 -19.05 23.91 -6.81
N ALA A 682 -18.62 23.38 -7.96
CA ALA A 682 -18.81 21.98 -8.35
C ALA A 682 -18.09 20.98 -7.42
N ILE A 683 -16.99 21.36 -6.75
CA ILE A 683 -16.22 20.44 -5.88
C ILE A 683 -17.04 20.03 -4.64
N PRO A 684 -17.63 20.94 -3.84
CA PRO A 684 -18.49 20.54 -2.73
C PRO A 684 -19.78 19.84 -3.17
N LEU A 685 -20.36 20.23 -4.31
CA LEU A 685 -21.55 19.55 -4.87
C LEU A 685 -21.26 18.08 -5.23
N ALA A 686 -20.03 17.75 -5.61
CA ALA A 686 -19.60 16.39 -5.90
C ALA A 686 -19.71 15.44 -4.69
N LEU A 687 -19.59 15.95 -3.45
CA LEU A 687 -19.85 15.18 -2.23
C LEU A 687 -21.29 14.65 -2.21
N VAL A 688 -22.26 15.51 -2.53
CA VAL A 688 -23.68 15.16 -2.54
C VAL A 688 -23.95 14.13 -3.65
N VAL A 689 -23.45 14.38 -4.86
CA VAL A 689 -23.59 13.46 -5.99
C VAL A 689 -22.98 12.09 -5.66
N GLY A 690 -21.78 12.05 -5.07
CA GLY A 690 -21.11 10.80 -4.67
C GLY A 690 -21.89 9.99 -3.65
N LEU A 691 -22.59 10.63 -2.70
CA LEU A 691 -23.42 9.93 -1.74
C LEU A 691 -24.54 9.13 -2.43
N PHE A 692 -25.17 9.69 -3.46
CA PHE A 692 -26.26 9.03 -4.19
C PHE A 692 -25.78 8.08 -5.31
N LEU A 693 -24.54 8.21 -5.80
CA LEU A 693 -24.08 7.49 -7.00
C LEU A 693 -24.07 5.94 -6.89
N PRO A 694 -23.79 5.30 -5.74
CA PRO A 694 -23.94 3.84 -5.60
C PRO A 694 -25.39 3.33 -5.56
N ILE A 695 -26.37 4.19 -5.23
CA ILE A 695 -27.77 3.78 -5.03
C ILE A 695 -28.39 3.21 -6.32
N PRO A 696 -28.25 3.85 -7.52
CA PRO A 696 -28.70 3.26 -8.78
C PRO A 696 -28.15 1.86 -9.04
N PHE A 697 -26.86 1.60 -8.79
CA PHE A 697 -26.25 0.28 -9.02
C PHE A 697 -26.81 -0.78 -8.05
N PHE A 698 -26.99 -0.42 -6.78
CA PHE A 698 -27.62 -1.29 -5.78
C PHE A 698 -29.08 -1.64 -6.15
N ILE A 699 -29.87 -0.63 -6.55
CA ILE A 699 -31.25 -0.82 -7.00
C ILE A 699 -31.29 -1.70 -8.26
N LEU A 700 -30.42 -1.44 -9.24
CA LEU A 700 -30.35 -2.19 -10.48
C LEU A 700 -29.94 -3.65 -10.24
N HIS A 701 -29.03 -3.92 -9.29
CA HIS A 701 -28.73 -5.27 -8.85
C HIS A 701 -29.95 -5.99 -8.24
N ARG A 702 -30.77 -5.28 -7.45
CA ARG A 702 -31.95 -5.85 -6.81
C ARG A 702 -33.04 -6.24 -7.82
N PHE A 703 -33.20 -5.49 -8.90
CA PHE A 703 -34.14 -5.81 -9.99
C PHE A 703 -33.57 -6.80 -11.01
N PHE A 704 -32.27 -6.73 -11.29
CA PHE A 704 -31.60 -7.52 -12.34
C PHE A 704 -30.38 -8.29 -11.78
N PRO A 705 -30.58 -9.26 -10.87
CA PRO A 705 -29.48 -9.98 -10.22
C PRO A 705 -28.58 -10.76 -11.20
N ALA A 706 -29.13 -11.17 -12.35
CA ALA A 706 -28.41 -11.90 -13.40
C ALA A 706 -27.19 -11.15 -13.96
N TYR A 707 -27.19 -9.81 -13.93
CA TYR A 707 -26.11 -8.97 -14.47
C TYR A 707 -25.01 -8.65 -13.45
N LYS A 708 -25.11 -9.14 -12.20
CA LYS A 708 -24.11 -8.97 -11.13
C LYS A 708 -23.61 -7.52 -10.92
N PHE A 709 -24.53 -6.53 -10.97
CA PHE A 709 -24.21 -5.12 -10.74
C PHE A 709 -23.59 -4.82 -9.35
N ASN A 710 -23.73 -5.73 -8.37
CA ASN A 710 -23.03 -5.68 -7.08
C ASN A 710 -21.49 -5.81 -7.18
N LEU A 711 -20.94 -6.15 -8.34
CA LEU A 711 -19.50 -6.15 -8.55
C LEU A 711 -18.94 -4.73 -8.79
N ILE A 712 -19.80 -3.75 -9.12
CA ILE A 712 -19.41 -2.38 -9.49
C ILE A 712 -19.15 -1.54 -8.23
N ASN A 713 -17.88 -1.44 -7.87
CA ASN A 713 -17.39 -0.61 -6.78
C ASN A 713 -17.10 0.82 -7.28
N VAL A 714 -18.15 1.66 -7.25
CA VAL A 714 -18.10 3.09 -7.63
C VAL A 714 -16.94 3.87 -6.98
N PRO A 715 -16.74 3.85 -5.64
CA PRO A 715 -15.68 4.61 -5.00
C PRO A 715 -14.28 4.14 -5.43
N LEU A 716 -14.12 2.86 -5.78
CA LEU A 716 -12.86 2.35 -6.31
C LEU A 716 -12.56 2.89 -7.72
N VAL A 717 -13.55 2.98 -8.63
CA VAL A 717 -13.32 3.59 -9.95
C VAL A 717 -12.96 5.08 -9.81
N ALA A 718 -13.74 5.83 -9.03
CA ALA A 718 -13.52 7.25 -8.82
C ALA A 718 -12.17 7.53 -8.13
N GLY A 719 -11.84 6.76 -7.08
CA GLY A 719 -10.54 6.84 -6.41
C GLY A 719 -9.36 6.50 -7.33
N SER A 720 -9.54 5.57 -8.28
CA SER A 720 -8.52 5.20 -9.28
C SER A 720 -8.26 6.28 -10.32
N ILE A 721 -9.30 7.06 -10.68
CA ILE A 721 -9.14 8.23 -11.55
C ILE A 721 -8.34 9.31 -10.81
N ALA A 722 -8.72 9.59 -9.55
CA ALA A 722 -8.07 10.62 -8.74
C ALA A 722 -6.60 10.28 -8.37
N SER A 723 -6.30 9.01 -8.08
CA SER A 723 -4.91 8.57 -7.83
C SER A 723 -4.01 8.68 -9.07
N GLY A 724 -4.56 8.99 -10.24
CA GLY A 724 -3.86 9.34 -11.47
C GLY A 724 -2.83 10.47 -11.32
N TYR A 725 -3.09 11.45 -10.46
CA TYR A 725 -2.59 12.81 -10.66
C TYR A 725 -1.24 13.15 -10.00
N SER A 726 -0.93 12.54 -8.84
CA SER A 726 0.15 12.98 -7.94
C SER A 726 1.38 12.08 -7.91
N VAL A 727 1.38 10.97 -8.65
CA VAL A 727 2.43 9.94 -8.63
C VAL A 727 2.92 9.66 -10.04
N ALA A 728 4.22 9.38 -10.21
CA ALA A 728 4.77 8.95 -11.50
C ALA A 728 3.98 7.77 -12.08
N THR A 729 3.62 7.89 -13.36
CA THR A 729 2.59 7.05 -14.00
C THR A 729 3.18 5.91 -14.84
N ALA A 730 4.48 5.94 -15.15
CA ALA A 730 5.16 4.98 -16.01
C ALA A 730 5.03 3.50 -15.60
N GLY A 731 4.89 3.20 -14.31
CA GLY A 731 4.73 1.82 -13.82
C GLY A 731 3.37 1.17 -14.12
N ARG A 732 2.34 1.96 -14.47
CA ARG A 732 0.93 1.52 -14.45
C ARG A 732 0.60 0.41 -15.45
N LEU A 733 1.09 0.48 -16.70
CA LEU A 733 0.78 -0.54 -17.70
C LEU A 733 1.35 -1.91 -17.30
N VAL A 734 2.60 -1.94 -16.84
CA VAL A 734 3.28 -3.18 -16.44
C VAL A 734 2.67 -3.73 -15.14
N ASN A 735 2.30 -2.86 -14.19
CA ASN A 735 1.51 -3.24 -13.02
C ASN A 735 0.20 -3.95 -13.41
N ILE A 736 -0.58 -3.39 -14.33
CA ILE A 736 -1.82 -3.98 -14.85
C ILE A 736 -1.56 -5.34 -15.50
N ILE A 737 -0.53 -5.46 -16.34
CA ILE A 737 -0.18 -6.71 -17.02
C ILE A 737 0.19 -7.81 -16.01
N ILE A 738 1.09 -7.50 -15.05
CA ILE A 738 1.49 -8.46 -14.01
C ILE A 738 0.30 -8.82 -13.12
N GLY A 739 -0.58 -7.85 -12.84
CA GLY A 739 -1.82 -8.07 -12.11
C GLY A 739 -2.70 -9.10 -12.80
N LEU A 740 -3.03 -8.91 -14.07
CA LEU A 740 -3.84 -9.86 -14.84
C LEU A 740 -3.16 -11.23 -14.98
N LEU A 741 -1.83 -11.28 -15.17
CA LEU A 741 -1.09 -12.54 -15.22
C LEU A 741 -1.14 -13.30 -13.88
N SER A 742 -1.06 -12.61 -12.76
CA SER A 742 -1.18 -13.19 -11.41
C SER A 742 -2.63 -13.59 -11.10
N GLN A 743 -3.55 -12.64 -11.15
CA GLN A 743 -4.92 -12.79 -10.63
C GLN A 743 -5.87 -13.49 -11.59
N PHE A 744 -5.75 -13.30 -12.90
CA PHE A 744 -6.61 -13.96 -13.88
C PHE A 744 -5.97 -15.24 -14.40
N TRP A 745 -4.73 -15.18 -14.90
CA TRP A 745 -4.10 -16.35 -15.53
C TRP A 745 -3.59 -17.38 -14.51
N ALA A 746 -2.76 -16.97 -13.54
CA ALA A 746 -2.16 -17.94 -12.62
C ALA A 746 -3.19 -18.57 -11.67
N ARG A 747 -4.17 -17.82 -11.16
CA ARG A 747 -5.31 -18.40 -10.41
C ARG A 747 -6.07 -19.45 -11.23
N ARG A 748 -6.42 -19.14 -12.49
CA ARG A 748 -7.28 -20.02 -13.32
C ARG A 748 -6.56 -21.25 -13.89
N TYR A 749 -5.30 -21.11 -14.31
CA TYR A 749 -4.57 -22.17 -15.03
C TYR A 749 -3.48 -22.86 -14.19
N LYS A 750 -3.04 -22.26 -13.08
CA LYS A 750 -1.99 -22.79 -12.18
C LYS A 750 -2.28 -22.52 -10.69
N PRO A 751 -3.49 -22.85 -10.16
CA PRO A 751 -3.87 -22.50 -8.78
C PRO A 751 -2.87 -22.99 -7.73
N ARG A 752 -2.37 -24.25 -7.84
CA ARG A 752 -1.34 -24.79 -6.92
C ARG A 752 -0.03 -23.98 -6.90
N TRP A 753 0.35 -23.33 -8.01
CA TRP A 753 1.52 -22.45 -8.06
C TRP A 753 1.20 -21.09 -7.45
N PHE A 754 0.03 -20.52 -7.78
CA PHE A 754 -0.43 -19.25 -7.23
C PHE A 754 -0.44 -19.29 -5.69
N LEU A 755 -1.18 -20.25 -5.12
CA LEU A 755 -1.35 -20.39 -3.67
C LEU A 755 -0.01 -20.62 -2.94
N LYS A 756 0.94 -21.33 -3.55
CA LYS A 756 2.25 -21.63 -2.93
C LYS A 756 3.29 -20.51 -3.08
N TYR A 757 3.33 -19.81 -4.22
CA TYR A 757 4.46 -18.94 -4.57
C TYR A 757 4.11 -17.49 -4.85
N ASN A 758 2.87 -17.14 -5.16
CA ASN A 758 2.56 -15.78 -5.64
C ASN A 758 2.74 -14.71 -4.54
N TYR A 759 2.26 -14.94 -3.32
CA TYR A 759 2.47 -14.01 -2.21
C TYR A 759 3.94 -13.94 -1.77
N VAL A 760 4.65 -15.08 -1.78
CA VAL A 760 6.10 -15.17 -1.54
C VAL A 760 6.89 -14.40 -2.61
N LEU A 761 6.45 -14.46 -3.87
CA LEU A 761 7.05 -13.70 -4.97
C LEU A 761 6.87 -12.20 -4.74
N SER A 762 5.66 -11.73 -4.39
CA SER A 762 5.43 -10.30 -4.08
C SER A 762 6.42 -9.81 -3.02
N ALA A 763 6.48 -10.49 -1.87
CA ALA A 763 7.41 -10.15 -0.79
C ALA A 763 8.89 -10.21 -1.20
N ALA A 764 9.28 -11.13 -2.09
CA ALA A 764 10.64 -11.25 -2.59
C ALA A 764 11.03 -10.11 -3.53
N LEU A 765 10.15 -9.72 -4.45
CA LEU A 765 10.40 -8.64 -5.40
C LEU A 765 10.42 -7.29 -4.67
N ASP A 766 9.42 -7.04 -3.82
CA ASP A 766 9.31 -5.85 -2.96
C ASP A 766 10.55 -5.68 -2.07
N GLY A 767 10.87 -6.69 -1.25
CA GLY A 767 12.04 -6.64 -0.36
C GLY A 767 13.38 -6.55 -1.11
N GLY A 768 13.51 -7.22 -2.25
CA GLY A 768 14.75 -7.24 -3.04
C GLY A 768 15.04 -5.91 -3.73
N ALA A 769 14.03 -5.33 -4.38
CA ALA A 769 14.15 -4.03 -5.03
C ALA A 769 14.45 -2.92 -4.01
N GLN A 770 13.72 -2.88 -2.88
CA GLN A 770 13.93 -1.83 -1.89
C GLN A 770 15.29 -1.87 -1.20
N ILE A 771 15.82 -3.06 -0.91
CA ILE A 771 17.18 -3.18 -0.36
C ILE A 771 18.21 -2.60 -1.33
N MET A 772 18.06 -2.87 -2.62
CA MET A 772 18.96 -2.31 -3.61
C MET A 772 18.77 -0.80 -3.78
N ILE A 773 17.54 -0.29 -3.86
CA ILE A 773 17.28 1.15 -4.00
C ILE A 773 17.80 1.91 -2.79
N LEU A 774 17.60 1.40 -1.56
CA LEU A 774 18.17 2.00 -0.35
C LEU A 774 19.71 2.02 -0.40
N PHE A 775 20.34 0.90 -0.78
CA PHE A 775 21.79 0.81 -0.95
C PHE A 775 22.32 1.81 -2.01
N LEU A 776 21.71 1.86 -3.19
CA LEU A 776 22.06 2.78 -4.27
C LEU A 776 21.87 4.25 -3.86
N SER A 777 20.77 4.54 -3.16
CA SER A 777 20.47 5.90 -2.70
C SER A 777 21.51 6.41 -1.70
N MET A 778 21.89 5.55 -0.75
CA MET A 778 22.89 5.87 0.28
C MET A 778 24.31 5.98 -0.29
N VAL A 779 24.74 5.00 -1.10
CA VAL A 779 26.14 4.85 -1.53
C VAL A 779 26.47 5.67 -2.79
N PHE A 780 25.57 5.75 -3.77
CA PHE A 780 25.89 6.35 -5.08
C PHE A 780 25.11 7.63 -5.38
N GLN A 781 23.85 7.74 -4.93
CA GLN A 781 22.99 8.89 -5.26
C GLN A 781 23.08 10.07 -4.26
N GLY A 782 24.04 10.02 -3.32
CA GLY A 782 24.34 11.13 -2.41
C GLY A 782 23.66 11.09 -1.05
N GLY A 783 23.29 9.93 -0.52
CA GLY A 783 22.88 9.81 0.89
C GLY A 783 23.98 10.19 1.88
N ASP A 784 25.25 9.96 1.54
CA ASP A 784 26.44 10.46 2.26
C ASP A 784 26.96 11.82 1.71
N GLY A 785 26.09 12.62 1.09
CA GLY A 785 26.42 13.92 0.49
C GLY A 785 27.30 13.89 -0.77
N LYS A 786 28.05 12.81 -1.00
CA LYS A 786 28.84 12.58 -2.22
C LYS A 786 28.04 11.77 -3.23
N LYS A 787 27.68 12.39 -4.36
CA LYS A 787 27.06 11.72 -5.49
C LYS A 787 28.14 11.20 -6.45
N VAL A 788 28.08 9.91 -6.78
CA VAL A 788 28.91 9.30 -7.83
C VAL A 788 28.03 9.17 -9.07
N PRO A 789 28.12 10.10 -10.05
CA PRO A 789 27.31 10.02 -11.25
C PRO A 789 27.82 8.89 -12.16
N PHE A 790 26.90 8.02 -12.59
CA PHE A 790 27.18 7.12 -13.70
C PHE A 790 27.35 7.95 -15.00
N PRO A 791 28.21 7.56 -15.96
CA PRO A 791 28.40 8.30 -17.22
C PRO A 791 27.08 8.56 -17.95
N THR A 792 26.96 9.71 -18.61
CA THR A 792 25.72 10.07 -19.33
C THR A 792 25.71 9.45 -20.73
N TYR A 793 24.66 8.70 -21.05
CA TYR A 793 24.44 8.05 -22.36
C TYR A 793 22.94 7.83 -22.60
N PHE A 794 22.56 7.13 -23.67
CA PHE A 794 21.14 6.97 -24.06
C PHE A 794 20.22 6.31 -23.01
N LEU A 795 20.74 5.50 -22.07
CA LEU A 795 19.91 4.95 -20.99
C LEU A 795 20.11 5.67 -19.65
N ASN A 796 21.01 6.64 -19.60
CA ASN A 796 21.26 7.52 -18.46
C ASN A 796 21.37 8.97 -18.96
N PRO A 797 20.24 9.62 -19.33
CA PRO A 797 20.22 10.99 -19.82
C PRO A 797 20.77 12.00 -18.80
N LYS A 798 21.20 13.17 -19.30
CA LYS A 798 21.49 14.33 -18.45
C LYS A 798 20.24 14.73 -17.68
N SER A 799 20.40 15.28 -16.47
CA SER A 799 19.29 15.73 -15.61
C SER A 799 18.34 16.77 -16.24
N SER A 800 18.77 17.44 -17.31
CA SER A 800 17.95 18.36 -18.11
C SER A 800 17.01 17.66 -19.12
N ILE A 801 17.08 16.34 -19.25
CA ILE A 801 16.27 15.54 -20.18
C ILE A 801 15.45 14.53 -19.35
N PRO A 802 14.14 14.40 -19.57
CA PRO A 802 13.31 13.39 -18.89
C PRO A 802 13.80 11.96 -19.17
N LYS A 803 13.57 11.04 -18.23
CA LYS A 803 14.06 9.65 -18.34
C LYS A 803 13.40 8.89 -19.49
N ASP A 804 12.16 9.26 -19.83
CA ASP A 804 11.36 8.75 -20.95
C ASP A 804 11.54 9.55 -22.26
N TYR A 805 12.48 10.50 -22.29
CA TYR A 805 12.79 11.35 -23.44
C TYR A 805 11.65 12.24 -23.95
N CYS A 806 10.57 12.39 -23.18
CA CYS A 806 9.47 13.28 -23.52
C CYS A 806 9.92 14.75 -23.57
N TYR A 807 9.13 15.59 -24.26
CA TYR A 807 9.43 17.00 -24.39
C TYR A 807 8.96 17.76 -23.14
N MET A 808 9.89 18.32 -22.38
CA MET A 808 9.58 19.36 -21.39
C MET A 808 9.98 20.73 -21.95
N PRO A 809 9.12 21.75 -21.85
CA PRO A 809 9.51 23.13 -22.14
C PRO A 809 10.55 23.59 -21.11
N PRO A 810 11.51 24.45 -21.49
CA PRO A 810 12.50 24.96 -20.55
C PRO A 810 11.80 25.76 -19.45
N LYS A 811 12.13 25.48 -18.18
CA LYS A 811 11.67 26.23 -17.00
C LYS A 811 12.16 27.69 -17.11
N GLY A 812 11.34 28.56 -17.70
CA GLY A 812 11.66 29.97 -17.94
C GLY A 812 11.06 30.59 -19.21
N SER A 813 10.49 29.82 -20.15
CA SER A 813 10.00 30.36 -21.43
C SER A 813 8.49 30.68 -21.49
N THR A 814 7.89 31.15 -20.40
CA THR A 814 6.59 31.85 -20.46
C THR A 814 6.85 33.36 -20.56
N GLY A 815 7.27 33.82 -21.75
CA GLY A 815 7.55 35.23 -21.99
C GLY A 815 8.58 35.53 -23.09
N SER A 816 8.34 35.09 -24.33
CA SER A 816 8.72 35.80 -25.58
C SER A 816 8.54 34.93 -26.83
N GLU A 817 7.32 34.89 -27.36
CA GLU A 817 7.01 34.93 -28.80
C GLU A 817 5.53 35.32 -28.99
#